data_AF-A0A349GZJ0-F1
#
_entry.id   AF-A0A349GZJ0-F1
#
_cell.length_a   1.000
_cell.length_b   1.000
_cell.length_c   1.000
_cell.angle_alpha   90.00
_cell.angle_beta   90.00
_cell.angle_gamma   90.00
#
_symmetry.space_group_name_H-M   'P 1'
#
loop_
_entity.id
_entity.type
_entity.pdbx_description
1 polymer ?
#
loop_
_entity_poly.entity_id
_entity_poly.type
_entity_poly.pdbx_seq_one_letter_code
_entity_poly.pdbx_strand_id
1 'polypeptide(L)'
;MAMVSDRWQEISPSQFPWEREALAFIRDRLPDHEPYRAWSNFEFIADDGTINEVDLLVLTPAGFFMVEIKSRPGKLTGDNSTWKWTDADGRIHTRDNPLLLLHRKVGKFASLLRRQKALGKVASPYLDELVFCSDANLECHLSGPARNRVCLRDDPKMQKKGIMAALLDRDCIGLKPDSRRNDTPTAKAVGRAIEQIGIRPSQRSKKVGDFVLEDLLFQCPKDTYQEWSASHVSMKNVKRRVRIYNVALHESEATKSLINRAAEREFRLLEQLDHDGILHAEQFTQHELGPALIFRHDPGAIRLDHFLSQRGDSLPVDIRLSLVRQISEALKFAHGKGIVHRTLSPHSVLVYDPETSNPRIKVFNWQLGRQFISTSTTSAWRMTYTLHPDQLVEDGSLLYMAPEAITSPDSAEPYVDVFSLGAITYQIFSRVPPAASAKELNQKLAEQRGLDIAAVSDGAGSELRDLIKYSTHPDVNNRWDSVTDFLEALERVEEELTRPDDESVANPLDARTGDQLEGGFRVKKRLGAGGSATAFLVEYKGREVVLKLANKPEYAERLEAEYKAIKKLRHPLVAEAYELAQVSGLRGFTVQYAGAQTLAQRLRQDGRMQLEFLQRFGEDLLDILKHLEEHGIYHRDIKPENIGIGYPTSKSKLRLLLFDFSLSSTPLDNTRAGTIRYRDPFLQTPSPRTYDLYAERFSAAMTLYEMATGTITQWGDGKSDPAMLACEAAIQTEMFEPSLRGPMTEFFERSLRRDYRKRFDNA
;
A
#
# COMPACT_ATOMS: atom_id res chain seq x y z
N MET A 1 -5.10 -0.67 64.70
CA MET A 1 -5.80 -1.22 63.52
C MET A 1 -6.61 -0.09 62.92
N ALA A 2 -6.10 0.56 61.87
CA ALA A 2 -6.85 1.59 61.16
C ALA A 2 -8.01 0.92 60.42
N MET A 3 -9.24 1.37 60.68
CA MET A 3 -10.41 0.89 59.94
C MET A 3 -10.18 1.18 58.46
N VAL A 4 -10.28 0.13 57.63
CA VAL A 4 -10.30 0.28 56.17
C VAL A 4 -11.53 1.13 55.84
N SER A 5 -11.31 2.32 55.27
CA SER A 5 -12.40 3.22 54.90
C SER A 5 -13.25 2.59 53.79
N ASP A 6 -14.57 2.49 54.00
CA ASP A 6 -15.55 2.02 52.99
C ASP A 6 -15.58 2.87 51.70
N ARG A 7 -14.84 3.99 51.66
CA ARG A 7 -14.84 4.96 50.54
C ARG A 7 -13.75 4.70 49.50
N TRP A 8 -12.70 3.96 49.81
CA TRP A 8 -11.73 3.48 48.83
C TRP A 8 -11.86 1.96 48.68
N GLN A 9 -12.39 1.52 47.55
CA GLN A 9 -12.57 0.10 47.25
C GLN A 9 -11.46 -0.35 46.30
N GLU A 10 -10.43 -0.97 46.86
CA GLU A 10 -9.42 -1.67 46.07
C GLU A 10 -9.95 -3.07 45.73
N ILE A 11 -10.35 -3.29 44.48
CA ILE A 11 -10.97 -4.55 44.05
C ILE A 11 -9.90 -5.64 43.87
N SER A 12 -8.69 -5.26 43.47
CA SER A 12 -7.53 -6.14 43.40
C SER A 12 -6.24 -5.37 43.69
N PRO A 13 -5.28 -5.95 44.41
CA PRO A 13 -3.99 -5.30 44.58
C PRO A 13 -3.19 -5.36 43.27
N SER A 14 -2.65 -4.21 42.84
CA SER A 14 -1.75 -4.19 41.67
C SER A 14 -0.47 -4.98 41.96
N GLN A 15 -0.01 -5.73 40.96
CA GLN A 15 1.24 -6.49 41.02
C GLN A 15 2.46 -5.59 40.83
N PHE A 16 2.26 -4.41 40.26
CA PHE A 16 3.32 -3.47 39.91
C PHE A 16 3.59 -2.49 41.06
N PRO A 17 4.81 -2.47 41.63
CA PRO A 17 5.11 -1.60 42.76
C PRO A 17 4.86 -0.11 42.51
N TRP A 18 5.16 0.35 41.30
CA TRP A 18 4.99 1.75 40.88
C TRP A 18 3.52 2.17 40.80
N GLU A 19 2.63 1.28 40.39
CA GLU A 19 1.21 1.56 40.30
C GLU A 19 0.58 1.61 41.70
N ARG A 20 0.96 0.68 42.59
CA ARG A 20 0.57 0.74 44.01
C ARG A 20 0.98 2.04 44.67
N GLU A 21 2.18 2.53 44.35
CA GLU A 21 2.69 3.78 44.89
C GLU A 21 1.93 5.00 44.32
N ALA A 22 1.60 5.00 43.02
CA ALA A 22 0.76 6.02 42.41
C ALA A 22 -0.66 6.07 43.01
N LEU A 23 -1.27 4.91 43.24
CA LEU A 23 -2.58 4.80 43.91
C LEU A 23 -2.51 5.27 45.36
N ALA A 24 -1.47 4.89 46.10
CA ALA A 24 -1.24 5.36 47.46
C ALA A 24 -1.07 6.89 47.50
N PHE A 25 -0.35 7.49 46.54
CA PHE A 25 -0.18 8.93 46.44
C PHE A 25 -1.53 9.68 46.42
N ILE A 26 -2.48 9.19 45.62
CA ILE A 26 -3.84 9.76 45.52
C ILE A 26 -4.65 9.44 46.77
N ARG A 27 -4.70 8.17 47.18
CA ARG A 27 -5.49 7.70 48.34
C ARG A 27 -5.17 8.49 49.60
N ASP A 28 -3.89 8.69 49.89
CA ASP A 28 -3.43 9.34 51.13
C ASP A 28 -3.73 10.86 51.14
N ARG A 29 -4.11 11.44 49.99
CA ARG A 29 -4.45 12.88 49.83
C ARG A 29 -5.92 13.13 49.52
N LEU A 30 -6.68 12.08 49.18
CA LEU A 30 -8.11 12.19 48.92
C LEU A 30 -8.86 12.32 50.26
N PRO A 31 -9.77 13.30 50.42
CA PRO A 31 -10.50 13.45 51.66
C PRO A 31 -11.37 12.23 52.01
N ASP A 32 -11.24 11.72 53.23
CA ASP A 32 -12.01 10.57 53.71
C ASP A 32 -13.35 10.98 54.36
N HIS A 33 -14.20 11.68 53.60
CA HIS A 33 -15.59 11.99 53.97
C HIS A 33 -16.52 11.94 52.75
N GLU A 34 -17.84 11.87 52.93
CA GLU A 34 -18.77 11.98 51.80
C GLU A 34 -18.65 13.37 51.15
N PRO A 35 -18.77 13.52 49.81
CA PRO A 35 -19.17 12.52 48.82
C PRO A 35 -18.00 11.80 48.12
N TYR A 36 -16.79 11.84 48.68
CA TYR A 36 -15.60 11.26 48.05
C TYR A 36 -15.66 9.73 48.03
N ARG A 37 -15.43 9.14 46.85
CA ARG A 37 -15.36 7.69 46.64
C ARG A 37 -14.33 7.33 45.58
N ALA A 38 -13.69 6.18 45.71
CA ALA A 38 -12.76 5.67 44.72
C ALA A 38 -12.83 4.15 44.58
N TRP A 39 -12.63 3.66 43.37
CA TRP A 39 -12.54 2.25 43.02
C TRP A 39 -11.26 2.04 42.21
N SER A 40 -10.39 1.12 42.62
CA SER A 40 -9.11 0.88 41.93
C SER A 40 -8.94 -0.57 41.48
N ASN A 41 -8.18 -0.75 40.39
CA ASN A 41 -7.74 -2.03 39.84
C ASN A 41 -8.88 -3.02 39.59
N PHE A 42 -9.84 -2.62 38.77
CA PHE A 42 -10.98 -3.46 38.41
C PHE A 42 -11.17 -3.55 36.91
N GLU A 43 -11.92 -4.57 36.51
CA GLU A 43 -12.33 -4.77 35.12
C GLU A 43 -13.84 -4.71 34.99
N PHE A 44 -14.29 -4.28 33.81
CA PHE A 44 -15.67 -4.44 33.39
C PHE A 44 -15.74 -4.94 31.94
N ILE A 45 -16.78 -5.71 31.65
CA ILE A 45 -17.11 -6.13 30.28
C ILE A 45 -18.16 -5.15 29.76
N ALA A 46 -17.89 -4.53 28.62
CA ALA A 46 -18.85 -3.64 27.98
C ALA A 46 -19.90 -4.42 27.18
N ASP A 47 -21.00 -3.76 26.79
CA ASP A 47 -22.09 -4.39 26.03
C ASP A 47 -21.60 -5.04 24.72
N ASP A 48 -20.56 -4.46 24.11
CA ASP A 48 -19.91 -4.92 22.89
C ASP A 48 -19.00 -6.15 23.08
N GLY A 49 -18.87 -6.67 24.31
CA GLY A 49 -18.03 -7.81 24.66
C GLY A 49 -16.56 -7.47 24.93
N THR A 50 -16.16 -6.20 24.84
CA THR A 50 -14.78 -5.80 25.16
C THR A 50 -14.48 -5.87 26.66
N ILE A 51 -13.28 -6.37 26.99
CA ILE A 51 -12.75 -6.31 28.36
C ILE A 51 -12.04 -4.97 28.54
N ASN A 52 -12.41 -4.23 29.60
CA ASN A 52 -11.84 -2.92 29.89
C ASN A 52 -11.29 -2.91 31.32
N GLU A 53 -9.98 -2.75 31.45
CA GLU A 53 -9.28 -2.56 32.72
C GLU A 53 -9.26 -1.08 33.11
N VAL A 54 -9.49 -0.80 34.39
CA VAL A 54 -9.54 0.54 34.97
C VAL A 54 -8.64 0.59 36.20
N ASP A 55 -7.57 1.39 36.10
CA ASP A 55 -6.60 1.58 37.18
C ASP A 55 -7.26 2.30 38.37
N LEU A 56 -7.99 3.40 38.09
CA LEU A 56 -8.66 4.18 39.12
C LEU A 56 -9.90 4.91 38.60
N LEU A 57 -10.99 4.85 39.37
CA LEU A 57 -12.23 5.59 39.17
C LEU A 57 -12.51 6.39 40.44
N VAL A 58 -12.64 7.71 40.34
CA VAL A 58 -12.74 8.62 41.49
C VAL A 58 -13.96 9.54 41.34
N LEU A 59 -14.77 9.60 42.38
CA LEU A 59 -15.85 10.57 42.53
C LEU A 59 -15.47 11.60 43.60
N THR A 60 -15.54 12.87 43.24
CA THR A 60 -15.33 14.02 44.15
C THR A 60 -16.50 15.00 44.01
N PRO A 61 -16.65 15.99 44.92
CA PRO A 61 -17.60 17.09 44.71
C PRO A 61 -17.39 17.82 43.39
N ALA A 62 -16.14 17.86 42.89
CA ALA A 62 -15.77 18.58 41.69
C ALA A 62 -15.97 17.78 40.39
N GLY A 63 -16.10 16.45 40.46
CA GLY A 63 -16.34 15.67 39.26
C GLY A 63 -16.29 14.17 39.48
N PHE A 64 -16.44 13.44 38.37
CA PHE A 64 -16.30 11.99 38.32
C PHE A 64 -15.27 11.66 37.26
N PHE A 65 -14.22 10.93 37.63
CA PHE A 65 -13.00 10.80 36.83
C PHE A 65 -12.60 9.34 36.69
N MET A 66 -12.30 8.92 35.46
CA MET A 66 -11.56 7.68 35.20
C MET A 66 -10.11 8.06 34.92
N VAL A 67 -9.20 7.51 35.72
CA VAL A 67 -7.78 7.83 35.72
C VAL A 67 -6.99 6.62 35.24
N GLU A 68 -6.26 6.79 34.14
CA GLU A 68 -5.27 5.83 33.65
C GLU A 68 -3.89 6.24 34.16
N ILE A 69 -3.16 5.32 34.80
CA ILE A 69 -1.88 5.55 35.44
C ILE A 69 -0.74 5.11 34.50
N LYS A 70 0.24 5.99 34.33
CA LYS A 70 1.50 5.69 33.63
C LYS A 70 2.68 6.08 34.52
N SER A 71 3.38 5.07 35.02
CA SER A 71 4.49 5.24 35.96
C SER A 71 5.80 4.93 35.24
N ARG A 72 6.37 5.91 34.55
CA ARG A 72 7.65 5.74 33.86
C ARG A 72 8.51 7.00 33.99
N PRO A 73 9.78 6.89 34.43
CA PRO A 73 10.68 8.02 34.52
C PRO A 73 11.21 8.42 33.12
N GLY A 74 11.95 9.52 33.07
CA GLY A 74 12.60 10.00 31.86
C GLY A 74 11.84 11.14 31.18
N LYS A 75 12.05 11.31 29.87
CA LYS A 75 11.48 12.42 29.10
C LYS A 75 10.29 11.96 28.27
N LEU A 76 9.14 12.58 28.46
CA LEU A 76 7.91 12.31 27.71
C LEU A 76 7.67 13.40 26.65
N THR A 77 7.66 13.00 25.37
CA THR A 77 7.31 13.81 24.21
C THR A 77 6.24 13.10 23.36
N GLY A 78 5.65 13.78 22.38
CA GLY A 78 4.65 13.14 21.51
C GLY A 78 3.58 14.10 21.00
N ASP A 79 2.61 13.52 20.32
CA ASP A 79 1.48 14.22 19.73
C ASP A 79 0.15 13.58 20.18
N ASN A 80 -0.96 13.95 19.51
CA ASN A 80 -2.29 13.46 19.87
C ASN A 80 -2.52 11.98 19.53
N SER A 81 -1.68 11.39 18.69
CA SER A 81 -1.73 9.99 18.26
C SER A 81 -0.76 9.11 19.05
N THR A 82 0.46 9.60 19.30
CA THR A 82 1.60 8.77 19.67
C THR A 82 2.46 9.47 20.72
N TRP A 83 2.82 8.75 21.79
CA TRP A 83 3.71 9.23 22.86
C TRP A 83 5.06 8.49 22.81
N LYS A 84 6.12 9.21 23.16
CA LYS A 84 7.51 8.74 23.22
C LYS A 84 8.08 8.99 24.61
N TRP A 85 8.59 7.94 25.25
CA TRP A 85 9.40 8.04 26.47
C TRP A 85 10.85 7.80 26.13
N THR A 86 11.72 8.76 26.46
CA THR A 86 13.17 8.57 26.44
C THR A 86 13.63 8.24 27.85
N ASP A 87 14.22 7.06 28.06
CA ASP A 87 14.75 6.67 29.35
C ASP A 87 16.11 7.32 29.65
N ALA A 88 16.70 7.01 30.81
CA ALA A 88 17.98 7.57 31.24
C ALA A 88 19.17 7.14 30.36
N ASP A 89 19.05 5.99 29.67
CA ASP A 89 20.05 5.47 28.74
C ASP A 89 19.88 6.04 27.32
N GLY A 90 18.88 6.92 27.11
CA GLY A 90 18.56 7.53 25.82
C GLY A 90 17.70 6.65 24.91
N ARG A 91 17.21 5.50 25.38
CA ARG A 91 16.36 4.61 24.58
C ARG A 91 14.95 5.18 24.49
N ILE A 92 14.39 5.16 23.28
CA ILE A 92 13.08 5.72 22.99
C ILE A 92 12.06 4.59 22.94
N HIS A 93 10.98 4.75 23.68
CA HIS A 93 9.85 3.83 23.68
C HIS A 93 8.59 4.54 23.24
N THR A 94 8.00 4.05 22.16
CA THR A 94 6.78 4.61 21.59
C THR A 94 5.56 3.80 22.00
N ARG A 95 4.45 4.48 22.30
CA ARG A 95 3.12 3.87 22.45
C ARG A 95 2.06 4.78 21.87
N ASP A 96 0.91 4.23 21.53
CA ASP A 96 -0.26 5.03 21.20
C ASP A 96 -0.64 5.90 22.40
N ASN A 97 -1.16 7.09 22.13
CA ASN A 97 -1.61 8.02 23.17
C ASN A 97 -2.66 7.32 24.06
N PRO A 98 -2.38 7.10 25.36
CA PRO A 98 -3.28 6.37 26.26
C PRO A 98 -4.68 7.00 26.37
N LEU A 99 -4.78 8.32 26.13
CA LEU A 99 -6.05 9.04 26.17
C LEU A 99 -7.05 8.52 25.13
N LEU A 100 -6.59 8.00 23.99
CA LEU A 100 -7.47 7.47 22.92
C LEU A 100 -8.27 6.27 23.40
N LEU A 101 -7.59 5.30 24.04
CA LEU A 101 -8.24 4.13 24.60
C LEU A 101 -9.07 4.49 25.82
N LEU A 102 -8.54 5.33 26.71
CA LEU A 102 -9.24 5.79 27.91
C LEU A 102 -10.56 6.50 27.57
N HIS A 103 -10.57 7.35 26.55
CA HIS A 103 -11.79 8.02 26.08
C HIS A 103 -12.89 7.02 25.69
N ARG A 104 -12.51 5.93 25.01
CA ARG A 104 -13.45 4.84 24.67
C ARG A 104 -13.92 4.09 25.92
N LYS A 105 -13.02 3.74 26.84
CA LYS A 105 -13.37 3.10 28.13
C LYS A 105 -14.40 3.93 28.89
N VAL A 106 -14.19 5.25 28.98
CA VAL A 106 -15.10 6.19 29.63
C VAL A 106 -16.48 6.20 28.97
N GLY A 107 -16.55 6.26 27.64
CA GLY A 107 -17.82 6.22 26.92
C GLY A 107 -18.62 4.95 27.20
N LYS A 108 -17.95 3.79 27.19
CA LYS A 108 -18.56 2.49 27.48
C LYS A 108 -19.05 2.39 28.93
N PHE A 109 -18.20 2.76 29.89
CA PHE A 109 -18.56 2.73 31.30
C PHE A 109 -19.70 3.69 31.63
N ALA A 110 -19.68 4.91 31.08
CA ALA A 110 -20.75 5.88 31.26
C ALA A 110 -22.10 5.37 30.69
N SER A 111 -22.08 4.66 29.55
CA SER A 111 -23.27 4.01 28.99
C SER A 111 -23.83 2.95 29.94
N LEU A 112 -22.98 2.07 30.48
CA LEU A 112 -23.38 1.05 31.45
C LEU A 112 -23.96 1.68 32.71
N LEU A 113 -23.30 2.73 33.23
CA LEU A 113 -23.71 3.41 34.44
C LEU A 113 -25.11 4.02 34.31
N ARG A 114 -25.40 4.72 33.21
CA ARG A 114 -26.70 5.38 32.97
C ARG A 114 -27.90 4.43 32.95
N ARG A 115 -27.69 3.14 32.67
CA ARG A 115 -28.76 2.13 32.60
C ARG A 115 -29.10 1.51 33.94
N GLN A 116 -28.27 1.74 34.96
CA GLN A 116 -28.45 1.12 36.27
C GLN A 116 -29.63 1.73 37.02
N LYS A 117 -30.56 0.88 37.47
CA LYS A 117 -31.73 1.28 38.24
C LYS A 117 -31.34 1.99 39.54
N ALA A 118 -30.16 1.70 40.09
CA ALA A 118 -29.62 2.34 41.30
C ALA A 118 -29.42 3.87 41.18
N LEU A 119 -29.24 4.41 39.98
CA LEU A 119 -29.20 5.87 39.78
C LEU A 119 -30.55 6.52 40.07
N GLY A 120 -31.67 5.82 39.85
CA GLY A 120 -33.02 6.32 40.11
C GLY A 120 -33.29 7.66 39.42
N LYS A 121 -33.57 8.70 40.21
CA LYS A 121 -33.81 10.08 39.73
C LYS A 121 -32.56 10.97 39.75
N VAL A 122 -31.42 10.45 40.22
CA VAL A 122 -30.17 11.21 40.27
C VAL A 122 -29.61 11.31 38.85
N ALA A 123 -29.24 12.52 38.43
CA ALA A 123 -28.56 12.71 37.17
C ALA A 123 -27.20 12.00 37.18
N SER A 124 -26.93 11.16 36.18
CA SER A 124 -25.62 10.52 36.05
C SER A 124 -24.54 11.59 35.89
N PRO A 125 -23.49 11.58 36.74
CA PRO A 125 -22.41 12.54 36.62
C PRO A 125 -21.66 12.34 35.31
N TYR A 126 -21.16 13.43 34.74
CA TYR A 126 -20.28 13.34 33.57
C TYR A 126 -18.96 12.70 34.01
N LEU A 127 -18.55 11.65 33.30
CA LEU A 127 -17.31 10.94 33.57
C LEU A 127 -16.22 11.53 32.68
N ASP A 128 -15.23 12.15 33.30
CA ASP A 128 -14.05 12.72 32.65
C ASP A 128 -12.89 11.72 32.63
N GLU A 129 -12.17 11.65 31.52
CA GLU A 129 -10.91 10.92 31.38
C GLU A 129 -9.69 11.76 31.82
N LEU A 130 -8.77 11.13 32.56
CA LEU A 130 -7.47 11.69 32.95
C LEU A 130 -6.35 10.67 32.80
N VAL A 131 -5.20 11.09 32.27
CA VAL A 131 -3.97 10.27 32.29
C VAL A 131 -3.05 10.81 33.39
N PHE A 132 -2.76 10.01 34.41
CA PHE A 132 -1.84 10.36 35.48
C PHE A 132 -0.45 9.79 35.20
N CYS A 133 0.46 10.67 34.82
CA CYS A 133 1.88 10.36 34.76
C CYS A 133 2.48 10.49 36.16
N SER A 134 2.62 9.36 36.83
CA SER A 134 2.86 9.31 38.28
C SER A 134 4.32 9.27 38.67
N ASP A 135 5.29 9.12 37.76
CA ASP A 135 6.70 9.11 38.18
C ASP A 135 7.16 10.52 38.55
N ALA A 136 7.80 10.68 39.72
CA ALA A 136 8.24 11.98 40.21
C ALA A 136 9.40 12.58 39.40
N ASN A 137 10.17 11.73 38.70
CA ASN A 137 11.32 12.11 37.88
C ASN A 137 10.96 12.24 36.39
N LEU A 138 9.67 12.24 36.04
CA LEU A 138 9.25 12.41 34.65
C LEU A 138 9.31 13.89 34.23
N GLU A 139 10.04 14.14 33.15
CA GLU A 139 10.05 15.41 32.43
C GLU A 139 9.02 15.37 31.29
N CYS A 140 7.86 15.98 31.51
CA CYS A 140 6.79 16.02 30.49
C CYS A 140 6.91 17.26 29.59
N HIS A 141 7.22 17.01 28.32
CA HIS A 141 7.33 18.02 27.25
C HIS A 141 6.16 17.95 26.26
N LEU A 142 5.06 17.30 26.62
CA LEU A 142 3.84 17.33 25.80
C LEU A 142 3.31 18.76 25.72
N SER A 143 2.88 19.18 24.52
CA SER A 143 2.35 20.51 24.27
C SER A 143 1.09 20.47 23.41
N GLY A 144 0.33 21.57 23.40
CA GLY A 144 -0.90 21.67 22.60
C GLY A 144 -1.91 20.57 22.97
N PRO A 145 -2.62 19.99 22.00
CA PRO A 145 -3.62 18.94 22.25
C PRO A 145 -3.08 17.72 23.00
N ALA A 146 -1.81 17.37 22.82
CA ALA A 146 -1.20 16.20 23.47
C ALA A 146 -1.05 16.36 25.00
N ARG A 147 -1.07 17.60 25.52
CA ARG A 147 -0.98 17.88 26.97
C ARG A 147 -2.35 17.85 27.66
N ASN A 148 -3.44 17.85 26.89
CA ASN A 148 -4.79 17.87 27.43
C ASN A 148 -5.05 16.62 28.29
N ARG A 149 -5.61 16.83 29.48
CA ARG A 149 -6.04 15.80 30.43
C ARG A 149 -4.91 14.91 30.93
N VAL A 150 -3.66 15.35 30.78
CA VAL A 150 -2.49 14.69 31.34
C VAL A 150 -2.11 15.36 32.65
N CYS A 151 -2.07 14.62 33.74
CA CYS A 151 -1.71 15.10 35.07
C CYS A 151 -0.33 14.59 35.47
N LEU A 152 0.48 15.45 36.09
CA LEU A 152 1.71 15.05 36.79
C LEU A 152 1.44 14.95 38.28
N ARG A 153 2.46 14.62 39.08
CA ARG A 153 2.36 14.77 40.54
C ARG A 153 2.26 16.23 40.96
N ASP A 154 1.42 16.47 41.96
CA ASP A 154 1.40 17.72 42.70
C ASP A 154 2.68 17.85 43.54
N ASP A 155 3.29 19.03 43.50
CA ASP A 155 4.36 19.41 44.41
C ASP A 155 3.98 20.74 45.10
N PRO A 156 3.45 20.66 46.34
CA PRO A 156 3.07 21.85 47.10
C PRO A 156 4.23 22.80 47.34
N LYS A 157 5.47 22.29 47.45
CA LYS A 157 6.66 23.12 47.71
C LYS A 157 7.03 23.94 46.47
N MET A 158 6.83 23.39 45.28
CA MET A 158 7.07 24.07 44.01
C MET A 158 5.80 24.72 43.42
N GLN A 159 4.68 24.73 44.15
CA GLN A 159 3.36 25.17 43.67
C GLN A 159 2.93 24.48 42.35
N LYS A 160 3.43 23.27 42.08
CA LYS A 160 3.08 22.50 40.89
C LYS A 160 1.73 21.84 41.13
N LYS A 161 0.73 22.24 40.34
CA LYS A 161 -0.59 21.61 40.30
C LYS A 161 -0.54 20.35 39.45
N GLY A 162 -1.08 19.26 39.96
CA GLY A 162 -1.04 17.93 39.35
C GLY A 162 -2.38 17.20 39.44
N ILE A 163 -2.32 15.89 39.65
CA ILE A 163 -3.50 15.02 39.71
C ILE A 163 -4.48 15.41 40.82
N MET A 164 -4.01 15.86 41.99
CA MET A 164 -4.90 16.25 43.09
C MET A 164 -5.63 17.56 42.76
N ALA A 165 -4.94 18.54 42.18
CA ALA A 165 -5.58 19.77 41.69
C ALA A 165 -6.64 19.46 40.61
N ALA A 166 -6.39 18.47 39.74
CA ALA A 166 -7.36 18.01 38.76
C ALA A 166 -8.60 17.36 39.42
N LEU A 167 -8.40 16.46 40.40
CA LEU A 167 -9.48 15.74 41.05
C LEU A 167 -10.33 16.61 42.00
N LEU A 168 -9.69 17.56 42.69
CA LEU A 168 -10.33 18.39 43.72
C LEU A 168 -10.88 19.71 43.18
N ASP A 169 -10.19 20.31 42.20
CA ASP A 169 -10.50 21.66 41.70
C ASP A 169 -10.84 21.70 40.21
N ARG A 170 -10.81 20.55 39.51
CA ARG A 170 -10.85 20.45 38.03
C ARG A 170 -9.74 21.24 37.34
N ASP A 171 -8.63 21.50 38.03
CA ASP A 171 -7.50 22.25 37.49
C ASP A 171 -6.55 21.32 36.72
N CYS A 172 -6.90 21.10 35.46
CA CYS A 172 -6.06 20.41 34.49
C CYS A 172 -6.34 20.96 33.08
N ILE A 173 -5.28 21.10 32.28
CA ILE A 173 -5.40 21.55 30.89
C ILE A 173 -6.36 20.63 30.15
N GLY A 174 -7.37 21.18 29.46
CA GLY A 174 -8.33 20.40 28.67
C GLY A 174 -9.51 19.82 29.46
N LEU A 175 -9.58 19.99 30.79
CA LEU A 175 -10.83 19.80 31.54
C LEU A 175 -11.71 21.05 31.39
N LYS A 176 -13.00 20.82 31.16
CA LYS A 176 -13.98 21.91 31.14
C LYS A 176 -14.42 22.24 32.57
N PRO A 177 -14.68 23.53 32.87
CA PRO A 177 -15.37 23.90 34.11
C PRO A 177 -16.74 23.20 34.16
N ASP A 178 -17.07 22.60 35.31
CA ASP A 178 -18.40 22.10 35.58
C ASP A 178 -18.95 22.80 36.83
N SER A 179 -20.13 23.38 36.71
CA SER A 179 -20.83 24.06 37.81
C SER A 179 -21.62 23.07 38.68
N ARG A 180 -21.82 21.83 38.21
CA ARG A 180 -22.52 20.79 38.95
C ARG A 180 -21.58 20.14 39.95
N ARG A 181 -21.94 20.21 41.23
CA ARG A 181 -21.23 19.49 42.30
C ARG A 181 -21.92 18.17 42.61
N ASN A 182 -21.14 17.11 42.74
CA ASN A 182 -21.65 15.84 43.21
C ASN A 182 -21.90 15.92 44.71
N ASP A 183 -23.08 15.49 45.14
CA ASP A 183 -23.48 15.45 46.55
C ASP A 183 -23.52 14.02 47.10
N THR A 184 -23.76 13.88 48.40
CA THR A 184 -23.81 12.57 49.08
C THR A 184 -24.87 11.62 48.49
N PRO A 185 -26.11 12.07 48.18
CA PRO A 185 -27.08 11.25 47.44
C PRO A 185 -26.53 10.72 46.11
N THR A 186 -25.86 11.56 45.33
CA THR A 186 -25.24 11.18 44.06
C THR A 186 -24.17 10.14 44.27
N ALA A 187 -23.27 10.33 45.23
CA ALA A 187 -22.21 9.38 45.54
C ALA A 187 -22.73 8.00 45.93
N LYS A 188 -23.77 7.94 46.76
CA LYS A 188 -24.43 6.68 47.14
C LYS A 188 -25.17 6.01 45.98
N ALA A 189 -25.76 6.79 45.08
CA ALA A 189 -26.43 6.26 43.89
C ALA A 189 -25.40 5.65 42.90
N VAL A 190 -24.30 6.37 42.65
CA VAL A 190 -23.20 5.89 41.81
C VAL A 190 -22.55 4.64 42.39
N GLY A 191 -22.25 4.61 43.69
CA GLY A 191 -21.66 3.42 44.33
C GLY A 191 -22.51 2.17 44.16
N ARG A 192 -23.82 2.26 44.41
CA ARG A 192 -24.76 1.14 44.18
C ARG A 192 -24.88 0.76 42.70
N ALA A 193 -24.77 1.74 41.79
CA ALA A 193 -24.78 1.47 40.36
C ALA A 193 -23.53 0.71 39.90
N ILE A 194 -22.35 1.04 40.45
CA ILE A 194 -21.09 0.33 40.18
C ILE A 194 -21.15 -1.12 40.69
N GLU A 195 -21.73 -1.34 41.86
CA GLU A 195 -22.01 -2.70 42.37
C GLU A 195 -22.94 -3.48 41.42
N GLN A 196 -23.97 -2.83 40.85
CA GLN A 196 -24.88 -3.44 39.87
C GLN A 196 -24.22 -3.75 38.52
N ILE A 197 -23.25 -2.95 38.09
CA ILE A 197 -22.44 -3.24 36.89
C ILE A 197 -21.65 -4.54 37.08
N GLY A 198 -21.30 -4.89 38.32
CA GLY A 198 -20.59 -6.12 38.63
C GLY A 198 -19.12 -6.05 38.22
N ILE A 199 -18.42 -4.99 38.64
CA ILE A 199 -16.98 -4.85 38.45
C ILE A 199 -16.23 -6.06 39.07
N ARG A 200 -15.22 -6.56 38.36
CA ARG A 200 -14.53 -7.80 38.71
C ARG A 200 -13.08 -7.55 39.16
N PRO A 201 -12.51 -8.43 40.00
CA PRO A 201 -11.07 -8.45 40.27
C PRO A 201 -10.25 -8.48 38.97
N SER A 202 -9.19 -7.66 38.91
CA SER A 202 -8.31 -7.55 37.73
C SER A 202 -7.54 -8.84 37.38
N GLN A 203 -7.61 -9.92 38.18
CA GLN A 203 -7.09 -11.24 37.78
C GLN A 203 -7.90 -12.43 38.30
N ARG A 204 -8.38 -13.30 37.39
CA ARG A 204 -8.29 -14.79 37.49
C ARG A 204 -8.92 -15.65 36.37
N SER A 205 -9.60 -15.12 35.35
CA SER A 205 -10.21 -15.97 34.31
C SER A 205 -10.02 -15.50 32.87
N LYS A 206 -8.93 -14.79 32.56
CA LYS A 206 -8.55 -14.52 31.17
C LYS A 206 -7.79 -15.70 30.56
N LYS A 207 -8.35 -16.91 30.59
CA LYS A 207 -7.70 -18.10 30.00
C LYS A 207 -8.30 -18.36 28.62
N VAL A 208 -7.47 -18.25 27.58
CA VAL A 208 -7.80 -18.62 26.20
C VAL A 208 -6.94 -19.81 25.81
N GLY A 209 -7.54 -20.99 25.62
CA GLY A 209 -6.76 -22.22 25.47
C GLY A 209 -5.89 -22.42 26.71
N ASP A 210 -4.57 -22.57 26.55
CA ASP A 210 -3.60 -22.67 27.66
C ASP A 210 -2.86 -21.37 28.00
N PHE A 211 -3.39 -20.23 27.56
CA PHE A 211 -2.76 -18.93 27.72
C PHE A 211 -3.56 -18.02 28.64
N VAL A 212 -2.89 -17.35 29.56
CA VAL A 212 -3.46 -16.32 30.44
C VAL A 212 -3.18 -14.96 29.81
N LEU A 213 -4.21 -14.18 29.51
CA LEU A 213 -4.07 -12.84 28.96
C LEU A 213 -3.46 -11.89 30.00
N GLU A 214 -2.58 -11.02 29.52
CA GLU A 214 -1.84 -10.02 30.29
C GLU A 214 -2.23 -8.62 29.79
N ASP A 215 -1.33 -7.94 29.07
CA ASP A 215 -1.53 -6.56 28.61
C ASP A 215 -2.39 -6.51 27.35
N LEU A 216 -3.30 -5.53 27.28
CA LEU A 216 -3.97 -5.20 26.03
C LEU A 216 -2.96 -4.54 25.08
N LEU A 217 -2.67 -5.21 23.97
CA LEU A 217 -1.78 -4.73 22.92
C LEU A 217 -2.49 -3.78 21.96
N PHE A 218 -3.75 -4.08 21.63
CA PHE A 218 -4.52 -3.30 20.68
C PHE A 218 -6.03 -3.51 20.85
N GLN A 219 -6.81 -2.47 20.53
CA GLN A 219 -8.26 -2.56 20.41
C GLN A 219 -8.71 -1.88 19.14
N CYS A 220 -9.43 -2.63 18.29
CA CYS A 220 -9.97 -2.11 17.06
C CYS A 220 -10.86 -0.88 17.34
N PRO A 221 -10.75 0.22 16.57
CA PRO A 221 -11.60 1.41 16.74
C PRO A 221 -13.10 1.15 16.71
N LYS A 222 -13.54 0.07 16.04
CA LYS A 222 -14.94 -0.36 15.96
C LYS A 222 -15.31 -1.43 16.98
N ASP A 223 -14.41 -1.72 17.93
CA ASP A 223 -14.59 -2.68 19.01
C ASP A 223 -14.85 -4.13 18.56
N THR A 224 -14.60 -4.45 17.29
CA THR A 224 -14.83 -5.78 16.71
C THR A 224 -13.87 -6.84 17.23
N TYR A 225 -12.66 -6.45 17.63
CA TYR A 225 -11.69 -7.35 18.24
C TYR A 225 -10.73 -6.63 19.20
N GLN A 226 -10.17 -7.39 20.14
CA GLN A 226 -9.08 -6.98 21.02
C GLN A 226 -7.89 -7.92 20.87
N GLU A 227 -6.68 -7.38 21.02
CA GLU A 227 -5.45 -8.15 21.02
C GLU A 227 -4.73 -8.01 22.35
N TRP A 228 -4.28 -9.14 22.86
CA TRP A 228 -3.68 -9.25 24.18
C TRP A 228 -2.33 -9.94 24.08
N SER A 229 -1.37 -9.53 24.89
CA SER A 229 -0.23 -10.38 25.22
C SER A 229 -0.72 -11.47 26.17
N ALA A 230 -0.13 -12.66 26.10
CA ALA A 230 -0.52 -13.77 26.94
C ALA A 230 0.67 -14.67 27.25
N SER A 231 0.68 -15.25 28.46
CA SER A 231 1.67 -16.24 28.89
C SER A 231 1.04 -17.62 28.96
N HIS A 232 1.80 -18.65 28.57
CA HIS A 232 1.38 -20.02 28.80
C HIS A 232 1.28 -20.32 30.30
N VAL A 233 0.22 -21.02 30.72
CA VAL A 233 -0.06 -21.33 32.15
C VAL A 233 1.10 -22.03 32.86
N SER A 234 1.77 -22.97 32.18
CA SER A 234 2.87 -23.76 32.75
C SER A 234 4.26 -23.28 32.31
N MET A 235 4.36 -22.49 31.25
CA MET A 235 5.63 -22.09 30.63
C MET A 235 5.66 -20.57 30.48
N LYS A 236 5.95 -19.85 31.56
CA LYS A 236 5.85 -18.38 31.61
C LYS A 236 6.69 -17.64 30.56
N ASN A 237 7.75 -18.27 30.06
CA ASN A 237 8.60 -17.70 29.00
C ASN A 237 7.98 -17.82 27.60
N VAL A 238 6.96 -18.65 27.42
CA VAL A 238 6.23 -18.81 26.17
C VAL A 238 5.16 -17.73 26.11
N LYS A 239 5.46 -16.67 25.37
CA LYS A 239 4.56 -15.54 25.12
C LYS A 239 3.79 -15.75 23.81
N ARG A 240 2.52 -15.33 23.80
CA ARG A 240 1.62 -15.35 22.64
C ARG A 240 0.86 -14.03 22.53
N ARG A 241 0.41 -13.74 21.31
CA ARG A 241 -0.53 -12.67 21.01
C ARG A 241 -1.86 -13.36 20.78
N VAL A 242 -2.87 -12.98 21.55
CA VAL A 242 -4.21 -13.57 21.46
C VAL A 242 -5.14 -12.49 20.94
N ARG A 243 -5.73 -12.73 19.78
CA ARG A 243 -6.79 -11.89 19.23
C ARG A 243 -8.13 -12.51 19.56
N ILE A 244 -9.01 -11.75 20.20
CA ILE A 244 -10.39 -12.15 20.50
C ILE A 244 -11.30 -11.29 19.64
N TYR A 245 -12.10 -11.93 18.79
CA TYR A 245 -13.19 -11.27 18.07
C TYR A 245 -14.38 -11.15 19.01
N ASN A 246 -14.74 -9.92 19.36
CA ASN A 246 -15.69 -9.68 20.43
C ASN A 246 -17.11 -9.98 19.98
N VAL A 247 -17.86 -10.62 20.86
CA VAL A 247 -19.28 -10.89 20.71
C VAL A 247 -20.03 -10.15 21.81
N ALA A 248 -20.99 -9.32 21.43
CA ALA A 248 -21.82 -8.58 22.37
C ALA A 248 -22.67 -9.52 23.26
N LEU A 249 -22.92 -9.13 24.51
CA LEU A 249 -23.54 -9.98 25.55
C LEU A 249 -24.95 -10.49 25.17
N HIS A 250 -25.69 -9.74 24.34
CA HIS A 250 -27.05 -10.05 23.92
C HIS A 250 -27.18 -10.18 22.40
N GLU A 251 -26.09 -10.56 21.74
CA GLU A 251 -26.02 -10.64 20.30
C GLU A 251 -26.85 -11.83 19.74
N SER A 252 -27.41 -11.67 18.54
CA SER A 252 -28.18 -12.73 17.88
C SER A 252 -27.27 -13.91 17.46
N GLU A 253 -27.81 -15.13 17.49
CA GLU A 253 -27.07 -16.32 17.02
C GLU A 253 -26.58 -16.20 15.56
N ALA A 254 -27.33 -15.47 14.73
CA ALA A 254 -26.93 -15.18 13.36
C ALA A 254 -25.67 -14.31 13.29
N THR A 255 -25.59 -13.23 14.09
CA THR A 255 -24.39 -12.37 14.16
C THR A 255 -23.22 -13.10 14.79
N LYS A 256 -23.43 -13.88 15.86
CA LYS A 256 -22.37 -14.73 16.45
C LYS A 256 -21.76 -15.66 15.41
N SER A 257 -22.61 -16.29 14.61
CA SER A 257 -22.20 -17.15 13.49
C SER A 257 -21.46 -16.39 12.39
N LEU A 258 -21.79 -15.12 12.14
CA LEU A 258 -21.04 -14.26 11.20
C LEU A 258 -19.64 -13.94 11.74
N ILE A 259 -19.53 -13.53 13.00
CA ILE A 259 -18.24 -13.24 13.65
C ILE A 259 -17.35 -14.49 13.69
N ASN A 260 -17.93 -15.64 14.04
CA ASN A 260 -17.22 -16.91 14.02
C ASN A 260 -16.68 -17.27 12.64
N ARG A 261 -17.51 -17.14 11.60
CA ARG A 261 -17.06 -17.36 10.22
C ARG A 261 -15.99 -16.37 9.78
N ALA A 262 -16.04 -15.12 10.24
CA ALA A 262 -15.01 -14.11 9.92
C ALA A 262 -13.65 -14.46 10.56
N ALA A 263 -13.64 -14.86 11.83
CA ALA A 263 -12.44 -15.28 12.54
C ALA A 263 -11.85 -16.58 11.95
N GLU A 264 -12.70 -17.57 11.69
CA GLU A 264 -12.31 -18.82 11.05
C GLU A 264 -11.74 -18.59 9.63
N ARG A 265 -12.33 -17.67 8.87
CA ARG A 265 -11.82 -17.28 7.55
C ARG A 265 -10.41 -16.72 7.64
N GLU A 266 -10.14 -15.80 8.57
CA GLU A 266 -8.78 -15.27 8.76
C GLU A 266 -7.79 -16.40 9.09
N PHE A 267 -8.16 -17.28 10.03
CA PHE A 267 -7.30 -18.41 10.42
C PHE A 267 -6.97 -19.31 9.22
N ARG A 268 -7.98 -19.71 8.43
CA ARG A 268 -7.80 -20.56 7.23
C ARG A 268 -6.98 -19.88 6.12
N LEU A 269 -7.01 -18.55 6.02
CA LEU A 269 -6.14 -17.81 5.10
C LEU A 269 -4.69 -17.90 5.57
N LEU A 270 -4.44 -17.71 6.86
CA LEU A 270 -3.12 -17.76 7.47
C LEU A 270 -2.50 -19.16 7.45
N GLU A 271 -3.30 -20.23 7.52
CA GLU A 271 -2.81 -21.61 7.36
C GLU A 271 -2.15 -21.86 6.00
N GLN A 272 -2.53 -21.10 4.96
CA GLN A 272 -1.95 -21.21 3.62
C GLN A 272 -0.70 -20.33 3.45
N LEU A 273 -0.40 -19.46 4.42
CA LEU A 273 0.63 -18.44 4.36
C LEU A 273 1.81 -18.75 5.28
N ASP A 274 2.56 -19.80 4.98
CA ASP A 274 3.81 -20.12 5.68
C ASP A 274 5.02 -19.41 5.04
N HIS A 275 5.36 -18.24 5.58
CA HIS A 275 6.47 -17.40 5.13
C HIS A 275 7.06 -16.64 6.32
N ASP A 276 8.39 -16.47 6.36
CA ASP A 276 9.04 -15.82 7.52
C ASP A 276 8.60 -14.35 7.67
N GLY A 277 8.34 -13.65 6.58
CA GLY A 277 7.79 -12.28 6.59
C GLY A 277 6.30 -12.17 6.94
N ILE A 278 5.59 -13.25 7.27
CA ILE A 278 4.15 -13.24 7.62
C ILE A 278 3.96 -13.77 9.05
N LEU A 279 3.09 -13.11 9.83
CA LEU A 279 2.77 -13.55 11.18
C LEU A 279 1.80 -14.74 11.14
N HIS A 280 2.31 -15.91 11.50
CA HIS A 280 1.52 -17.14 11.52
C HIS A 280 0.59 -17.24 12.75
N ALA A 281 -0.65 -17.66 12.51
CA ALA A 281 -1.60 -18.05 13.57
C ALA A 281 -1.40 -19.54 13.89
N GLU A 282 -1.02 -19.85 15.12
CA GLU A 282 -0.74 -21.23 15.56
C GLU A 282 -2.01 -22.01 15.92
N GLN A 283 -3.04 -21.32 16.44
CA GLN A 283 -4.24 -21.98 16.93
C GLN A 283 -5.47 -21.09 16.79
N PHE A 284 -6.62 -21.73 16.51
CA PHE A 284 -7.96 -21.18 16.60
C PHE A 284 -8.72 -21.87 17.74
N THR A 285 -9.39 -21.09 18.60
CA THR A 285 -10.17 -21.62 19.72
C THR A 285 -11.42 -20.78 19.98
N GLN A 286 -12.45 -21.40 20.56
CA GLN A 286 -13.58 -20.65 21.10
C GLN A 286 -13.25 -20.10 22.48
N HIS A 287 -13.78 -18.92 22.80
CA HIS A 287 -13.68 -18.29 24.11
C HIS A 287 -15.04 -17.67 24.48
N GLU A 288 -15.27 -17.42 25.77
CA GLU A 288 -16.57 -16.93 26.28
C GLU A 288 -17.01 -15.59 25.68
N LEU A 289 -16.05 -14.75 25.29
CA LEU A 289 -16.28 -13.44 24.66
C LEU A 289 -16.28 -13.49 23.12
N GLY A 290 -16.08 -14.67 22.53
CA GLY A 290 -16.04 -14.88 21.09
C GLY A 290 -14.85 -15.72 20.63
N PRO A 291 -14.73 -15.98 19.32
CA PRO A 291 -13.67 -16.81 18.76
C PRO A 291 -12.32 -16.10 18.86
N ALA A 292 -11.26 -16.86 19.10
CA ALA A 292 -9.92 -16.36 19.35
C ALA A 292 -8.85 -17.03 18.48
N LEU A 293 -7.93 -16.22 17.97
CA LEU A 293 -6.75 -16.65 17.23
C LEU A 293 -5.50 -16.42 18.11
N ILE A 294 -4.61 -17.40 18.14
CA ILE A 294 -3.38 -17.38 18.92
C ILE A 294 -2.19 -17.31 17.96
N PHE A 295 -1.40 -16.26 18.09
CA PHE A 295 -0.22 -15.99 17.26
C PHE A 295 1.05 -16.09 18.09
N ARG A 296 2.17 -16.42 17.45
CA ARG A 296 3.49 -16.18 18.05
C ARG A 296 3.63 -14.72 18.43
N HIS A 297 4.26 -14.46 19.57
CA HIS A 297 4.52 -13.11 20.03
C HIS A 297 5.92 -13.00 20.58
N ASP A 298 6.64 -12.03 20.04
CA ASP A 298 7.86 -11.51 20.62
C ASP A 298 7.54 -10.20 21.35
N PRO A 299 7.75 -10.12 22.67
CA PRO A 299 7.57 -8.89 23.44
C PRO A 299 8.47 -7.72 23.00
N GLY A 300 9.59 -8.01 22.33
CA GLY A 300 10.50 -7.01 21.78
C GLY A 300 10.08 -6.46 20.41
N ALA A 301 9.11 -7.08 19.74
CA ALA A 301 8.62 -6.61 18.46
C ALA A 301 7.73 -5.36 18.61
N ILE A 302 7.95 -4.37 17.76
CA ILE A 302 7.19 -3.10 17.76
C ILE A 302 6.54 -2.86 16.40
N ARG A 303 5.46 -2.08 16.32
CA ARG A 303 4.84 -1.75 15.02
C ARG A 303 5.77 -0.88 14.17
N LEU A 304 5.65 -0.98 12.85
CA LEU A 304 6.49 -0.23 11.91
C LEU A 304 6.34 1.29 12.08
N ASP A 305 5.14 1.81 12.33
CA ASP A 305 4.94 3.24 12.62
C ASP A 305 5.69 3.68 13.88
N HIS A 306 5.65 2.87 14.94
CA HIS A 306 6.40 3.12 16.17
C HIS A 306 7.91 3.05 15.94
N PHE A 307 8.38 2.07 15.16
CA PHE A 307 9.79 1.92 14.78
C PHE A 307 10.30 3.14 13.99
N LEU A 308 9.58 3.56 12.95
CA LEU A 308 9.91 4.76 12.18
C LEU A 308 9.88 6.01 13.07
N SER A 309 8.98 6.07 14.04
CA SER A 309 8.92 7.18 15.00
C SER A 309 10.11 7.20 15.97
N GLN A 310 10.69 6.04 16.33
CA GLN A 310 11.85 5.95 17.23
C GLN A 310 13.18 6.18 16.51
N ARG A 311 13.32 5.59 15.32
CA ARG A 311 14.61 5.44 14.62
C ARG A 311 14.66 6.15 13.27
N GLY A 312 13.53 6.63 12.77
CA GLY A 312 13.37 7.13 11.40
C GLY A 312 14.33 8.24 11.00
N ASP A 313 14.84 9.04 11.95
CA ASP A 313 15.82 10.09 11.66
C ASP A 313 17.23 9.54 11.45
N SER A 314 17.58 8.44 12.11
CA SER A 314 18.91 7.81 12.05
C SER A 314 18.95 6.58 11.15
N LEU A 315 17.82 6.17 10.53
CA LEU A 315 17.76 4.96 9.72
C LEU A 315 18.58 5.11 8.43
N PRO A 316 19.61 4.25 8.24
CA PRO A 316 20.37 4.16 6.99
C PRO A 316 19.47 3.74 5.82
N VAL A 317 19.89 4.12 4.61
CA VAL A 317 19.13 3.88 3.36
C VAL A 317 19.00 2.39 3.04
N ASP A 318 20.06 1.60 3.26
CA ASP A 318 20.07 0.14 3.11
C ASP A 318 19.03 -0.54 4.01
N ILE A 319 18.85 -0.05 5.24
CA ILE A 319 17.81 -0.56 6.14
C ILE A 319 16.41 -0.19 5.63
N ARG A 320 16.22 1.01 5.09
CA ARG A 320 14.93 1.41 4.49
C ARG A 320 14.57 0.52 3.30
N LEU A 321 15.53 0.28 2.41
CA LEU A 321 15.37 -0.63 1.27
C LEU A 321 15.07 -2.05 1.74
N SER A 322 15.80 -2.56 2.74
CA SER A 322 15.58 -3.89 3.33
C SER A 322 14.16 -4.03 3.89
N LEU A 323 13.64 -3.04 4.63
CA LEU A 323 12.28 -3.07 5.14
C LEU A 323 11.24 -3.13 4.02
N VAL A 324 11.38 -2.30 2.99
CA VAL A 324 10.47 -2.31 1.82
C VAL A 324 10.54 -3.66 1.11
N ARG A 325 11.74 -4.19 0.90
CA ARG A 325 11.97 -5.49 0.24
C ARG A 325 11.31 -6.63 1.02
N GLN A 326 11.54 -6.73 2.32
CA GLN A 326 10.94 -7.78 3.14
C GLN A 326 9.40 -7.75 3.14
N ILE A 327 8.78 -6.55 3.21
CA ILE A 327 7.32 -6.40 3.09
C ILE A 327 6.85 -6.86 1.70
N SER A 328 7.55 -6.44 0.65
CA SER A 328 7.25 -6.80 -0.73
C SER A 328 7.34 -8.31 -0.98
N GLU A 329 8.36 -8.98 -0.44
CA GLU A 329 8.54 -10.43 -0.55
C GLU A 329 7.41 -11.20 0.16
N ALA A 330 6.99 -10.74 1.34
CA ALA A 330 5.84 -11.32 2.05
C ALA A 330 4.55 -11.20 1.21
N LEU A 331 4.31 -10.05 0.56
CA LEU A 331 3.16 -9.86 -0.32
C LEU A 331 3.27 -10.68 -1.60
N LYS A 332 4.45 -10.74 -2.24
CA LYS A 332 4.69 -11.57 -3.43
C LYS A 332 4.37 -13.04 -3.13
N PHE A 333 4.78 -13.54 -1.97
CA PHE A 333 4.43 -14.89 -1.54
C PHE A 333 2.91 -15.08 -1.39
N ALA A 334 2.23 -14.16 -0.70
CA ALA A 334 0.77 -14.22 -0.54
C ALA A 334 0.03 -14.15 -1.89
N HIS A 335 0.43 -13.24 -2.78
CA HIS A 335 -0.12 -13.10 -4.13
C HIS A 335 0.11 -14.35 -4.96
N GLY A 336 1.26 -15.02 -4.83
CA GLY A 336 1.54 -16.32 -5.44
C GLY A 336 0.65 -17.46 -4.95
N LYS A 337 0.09 -17.34 -3.73
CA LYS A 337 -0.97 -18.22 -3.20
C LYS A 337 -2.38 -17.75 -3.58
N GLY A 338 -2.47 -16.69 -4.38
CA GLY A 338 -3.73 -16.10 -4.78
C GLY A 338 -4.44 -15.35 -3.66
N ILE A 339 -3.72 -14.83 -2.64
CA ILE A 339 -4.28 -14.08 -1.51
C ILE A 339 -3.81 -12.62 -1.56
N VAL A 340 -4.73 -11.67 -1.43
CA VAL A 340 -4.45 -10.21 -1.34
C VAL A 340 -4.69 -9.74 0.10
N HIS A 341 -3.89 -8.82 0.64
CA HIS A 341 -4.00 -8.31 2.02
C HIS A 341 -5.08 -7.22 2.18
N ARG A 342 -5.15 -6.26 1.25
CA ARG A 342 -6.16 -5.19 1.07
C ARG A 342 -6.18 -4.04 2.06
N THR A 343 -5.62 -4.21 3.25
CA THR A 343 -5.48 -3.15 4.26
C THR A 343 -4.08 -3.07 4.83
N LEU A 344 -3.09 -3.25 3.97
CA LEU A 344 -1.69 -3.14 4.36
C LEU A 344 -1.38 -1.71 4.78
N SER A 345 -0.76 -1.55 5.96
CA SER A 345 -0.36 -0.26 6.50
C SER A 345 0.82 -0.44 7.46
N PRO A 346 1.45 0.65 7.94
CA PRO A 346 2.46 0.55 8.99
C PRO A 346 1.95 -0.12 10.30
N HIS A 347 0.62 -0.10 10.53
CA HIS A 347 0.00 -0.75 11.69
C HIS A 347 -0.10 -2.26 11.52
N SER A 348 -0.01 -2.77 10.28
CA SER A 348 -0.09 -4.19 9.91
C SER A 348 1.29 -4.82 9.72
N VAL A 349 2.37 -4.16 10.16
CA VAL A 349 3.75 -4.66 10.07
C VAL A 349 4.41 -4.57 11.44
N LEU A 350 4.94 -5.69 11.93
CA LEU A 350 5.76 -5.77 13.14
C LEU A 350 7.24 -5.82 12.77
N VAL A 351 8.06 -5.03 13.46
CA VAL A 351 9.52 -5.01 13.36
C VAL A 351 10.10 -5.76 14.55
N TYR A 352 10.80 -6.85 14.26
CA TYR A 352 11.55 -7.69 15.19
C TYR A 352 13.00 -7.23 15.24
N ASP A 353 13.64 -7.47 16.38
CA ASP A 353 15.02 -7.09 16.64
C ASP A 353 15.31 -5.60 16.30
N PRO A 354 14.44 -4.64 16.73
CA PRO A 354 14.47 -3.26 16.25
C PRO A 354 15.77 -2.53 16.58
N GLU A 355 16.50 -2.98 17.61
CA GLU A 355 17.77 -2.39 18.01
C GLU A 355 18.94 -2.78 17.11
N THR A 356 18.81 -3.88 16.36
CA THR A 356 19.90 -4.42 15.54
C THR A 356 20.11 -3.63 14.25
N SER A 357 21.23 -3.91 13.59
CA SER A 357 21.52 -3.42 12.23
C SER A 357 20.83 -4.21 11.13
N ASN A 358 20.01 -5.21 11.46
CA ASN A 358 19.24 -5.97 10.48
C ASN A 358 17.86 -6.33 11.04
N PRO A 359 16.97 -5.33 11.20
CA PRO A 359 15.61 -5.57 11.68
C PRO A 359 14.84 -6.45 10.71
N ARG A 360 14.04 -7.37 11.25
CA ARG A 360 13.19 -8.28 10.47
C ARG A 360 11.73 -7.87 10.58
N ILE A 361 10.93 -8.10 9.54
CA ILE A 361 9.50 -7.77 9.59
C ILE A 361 8.61 -9.01 9.62
N LYS A 362 7.42 -8.87 10.20
CA LYS A 362 6.29 -9.79 9.99
C LYS A 362 5.02 -9.00 9.70
N VAL A 363 4.40 -9.27 8.55
CA VAL A 363 3.10 -8.72 8.16
C VAL A 363 1.98 -9.49 8.86
N PHE A 364 1.06 -8.77 9.49
CA PHE A 364 -0.11 -9.31 10.18
C PHE A 364 -1.37 -8.52 9.81
N ASN A 365 -2.51 -8.77 10.46
CA ASN A 365 -3.81 -8.15 10.13
C ASN A 365 -4.38 -8.54 8.75
N TRP A 366 -4.59 -9.86 8.55
CA TRP A 366 -5.14 -10.44 7.32
C TRP A 366 -6.68 -10.56 7.34
N GLN A 367 -7.37 -9.84 8.24
CA GLN A 367 -8.82 -9.97 8.45
C GLN A 367 -9.63 -9.67 7.18
N LEU A 368 -9.15 -8.73 6.35
CA LEU A 368 -9.78 -8.35 5.08
C LEU A 368 -9.17 -9.05 3.87
N GLY A 369 -8.22 -9.96 4.11
CA GLY A 369 -7.58 -10.75 3.07
C GLY A 369 -8.56 -11.59 2.28
N ARG A 370 -8.29 -11.78 0.98
CA ARG A 370 -9.19 -12.50 0.07
C ARG A 370 -8.43 -13.31 -0.98
N GLN A 371 -8.96 -14.50 -1.29
CA GLN A 371 -8.46 -15.34 -2.37
C GLN A 371 -9.02 -14.90 -3.73
N PHE A 372 -8.17 -14.73 -4.75
CA PHE A 372 -8.55 -14.20 -6.07
C PHE A 372 -8.35 -15.17 -7.25
N ILE A 373 -7.63 -16.30 -7.04
CA ILE A 373 -7.49 -17.36 -8.04
C ILE A 373 -8.58 -18.42 -7.78
N SER A 374 -9.58 -18.53 -8.67
CA SER A 374 -10.58 -19.60 -8.64
C SER A 374 -10.61 -20.32 -9.99
N THR A 375 -9.96 -21.48 -10.08
CA THR A 375 -9.88 -22.34 -11.26
C THR A 375 -10.85 -23.53 -11.25
N SER A 376 -11.90 -23.52 -10.43
CA SER A 376 -12.85 -24.65 -10.39
C SER A 376 -14.30 -24.23 -10.42
N THR A 377 -15.04 -24.86 -11.33
CA THR A 377 -16.50 -24.87 -11.57
C THR A 377 -17.30 -25.48 -10.41
N THR A 378 -16.90 -25.22 -9.16
CA THR A 378 -17.66 -25.55 -7.96
C THR A 378 -18.11 -24.27 -7.28
N SER A 379 -19.43 -24.12 -7.20
CA SER A 379 -20.19 -23.00 -6.65
C SER A 379 -20.02 -22.76 -5.14
N ALA A 380 -18.85 -22.98 -4.54
CA ALA A 380 -18.68 -23.08 -3.09
C ALA A 380 -18.14 -21.81 -2.38
N TRP A 381 -17.65 -20.77 -3.08
CA TRP A 381 -17.16 -19.56 -2.39
C TRP A 381 -17.48 -18.27 -3.16
N ARG A 382 -18.77 -18.03 -3.46
CA ARG A 382 -19.25 -16.65 -3.68
C ARG A 382 -19.07 -15.88 -2.35
N MET A 383 -17.87 -15.34 -2.16
CA MET A 383 -17.41 -14.62 -0.97
C MET A 383 -18.10 -13.26 -0.85
N THR A 384 -19.30 -13.25 -0.26
CA THR A 384 -19.91 -12.03 0.27
C THR A 384 -19.23 -11.69 1.60
N TYR A 385 -18.90 -10.42 1.83
CA TYR A 385 -18.40 -9.90 3.11
C TYR A 385 -19.16 -10.48 4.31
N THR A 386 -18.47 -11.26 5.15
CA THR A 386 -19.05 -11.82 6.38
C THR A 386 -19.24 -10.74 7.45
N LEU A 387 -18.37 -9.73 7.44
CA LEU A 387 -18.49 -8.45 8.15
C LEU A 387 -18.21 -7.33 7.14
N HIS A 388 -18.90 -6.19 7.27
CA HIS A 388 -18.71 -5.05 6.37
C HIS A 388 -17.26 -4.52 6.49
N PRO A 389 -16.55 -4.20 5.39
CA PRO A 389 -15.17 -3.72 5.42
C PRO A 389 -14.93 -2.60 6.44
N ASP A 390 -15.84 -1.62 6.50
CA ASP A 390 -15.79 -0.47 7.42
C ASP A 390 -15.75 -0.82 8.91
N GLN A 391 -16.12 -2.06 9.28
CA GLN A 391 -16.05 -2.54 10.68
C GLN A 391 -14.67 -3.07 11.06
N LEU A 392 -13.82 -3.37 10.06
CA LEU A 392 -12.50 -3.97 10.25
C LEU A 392 -11.35 -3.02 9.84
N VAL A 393 -11.65 -1.98 9.06
CA VAL A 393 -10.67 -0.95 8.68
C VAL A 393 -10.32 -0.06 9.88
N GLU A 394 -9.02 0.09 10.12
CA GLU A 394 -8.47 0.99 11.14
C GLU A 394 -8.34 2.41 10.58
N ASP A 395 -8.69 3.44 11.36
CA ASP A 395 -8.67 4.84 10.91
C ASP A 395 -7.30 5.28 10.36
N GLY A 396 -6.21 4.76 10.93
CA GLY A 396 -4.84 5.02 10.45
C GLY A 396 -4.46 4.31 9.14
N SER A 397 -5.14 3.22 8.79
CA SER A 397 -4.89 2.44 7.56
C SER A 397 -5.50 3.09 6.32
N LEU A 398 -6.51 3.95 6.48
CA LEU A 398 -7.15 4.69 5.37
C LEU A 398 -6.16 5.56 4.57
N LEU A 399 -5.07 6.02 5.20
CA LEU A 399 -4.04 6.83 4.55
C LEU A 399 -3.12 6.02 3.61
N TYR A 400 -3.20 4.69 3.67
CA TYR A 400 -2.39 3.75 2.91
C TYR A 400 -3.24 2.88 1.98
N MET A 401 -4.56 2.97 2.05
CA MET A 401 -5.46 2.16 1.22
C MET A 401 -5.67 2.80 -0.15
N ALA A 402 -5.73 1.96 -1.18
CA ALA A 402 -6.05 2.40 -2.52
C ALA A 402 -7.48 2.98 -2.61
N PRO A 403 -7.73 4.04 -3.40
CA PRO A 403 -9.07 4.63 -3.52
C PRO A 403 -10.15 3.62 -3.93
N GLU A 404 -9.84 2.72 -4.86
CA GLU A 404 -10.76 1.70 -5.32
C GLU A 404 -10.99 0.56 -4.32
N ALA A 405 -10.07 0.33 -3.38
CA ALA A 405 -10.30 -0.60 -2.27
C ALA A 405 -11.41 -0.10 -1.32
N ILE A 406 -11.62 1.22 -1.26
CA ILE A 406 -12.67 1.87 -0.48
C ILE A 406 -13.98 1.89 -1.27
N THR A 407 -13.94 2.30 -2.55
CA THR A 407 -15.15 2.51 -3.36
C THR A 407 -15.72 1.22 -3.95
N SER A 408 -14.88 0.23 -4.23
CA SER A 408 -15.26 -1.04 -4.84
C SER A 408 -14.62 -2.21 -4.10
N PRO A 409 -15.05 -2.49 -2.84
CA PRO A 409 -14.43 -3.51 -2.02
C PRO A 409 -14.46 -4.89 -2.70
N ASP A 410 -15.46 -5.19 -3.53
CA ASP A 410 -15.59 -6.51 -4.15
C ASP A 410 -14.54 -6.82 -5.23
N SER A 411 -13.76 -5.82 -5.69
CA SER A 411 -12.61 -6.03 -6.59
C SER A 411 -11.45 -6.64 -5.80
N ALA A 412 -11.23 -7.95 -5.96
CA ALA A 412 -10.18 -8.69 -5.25
C ALA A 412 -8.90 -8.70 -6.08
N GLU A 413 -8.24 -7.56 -6.21
CA GLU A 413 -7.19 -7.40 -7.20
C GLU A 413 -5.84 -7.01 -6.56
N PRO A 414 -4.72 -7.64 -6.96
CA PRO A 414 -3.39 -7.43 -6.35
C PRO A 414 -2.90 -5.98 -6.29
N TYR A 415 -3.36 -5.11 -7.19
CA TYR A 415 -2.91 -3.71 -7.29
C TYR A 415 -3.26 -2.84 -6.09
N VAL A 416 -4.20 -3.25 -5.23
CA VAL A 416 -4.52 -2.51 -4.01
C VAL A 416 -3.37 -2.61 -3.00
N ASP A 417 -2.72 -3.77 -2.94
CA ASP A 417 -1.53 -3.98 -2.10
C ASP A 417 -0.32 -3.25 -2.66
N VAL A 418 -0.20 -3.16 -4.00
CA VAL A 418 0.86 -2.37 -4.66
C VAL A 418 0.74 -0.89 -4.29
N PHE A 419 -0.48 -0.34 -4.27
CA PHE A 419 -0.71 1.03 -3.79
C PHE A 419 -0.29 1.19 -2.34
N SER A 420 -0.73 0.30 -1.45
CA SER A 420 -0.37 0.35 -0.03
C SER A 420 1.13 0.25 0.19
N LEU A 421 1.80 -0.60 -0.57
CA LEU A 421 3.26 -0.75 -0.55
C LEU A 421 3.97 0.53 -1.00
N GLY A 422 3.47 1.20 -2.05
CA GLY A 422 3.96 2.52 -2.47
C GLY A 422 3.78 3.60 -1.40
N ALA A 423 2.63 3.62 -0.73
CA ALA A 423 2.33 4.57 0.34
C ALA A 423 3.19 4.33 1.61
N ILE A 424 3.45 3.07 1.95
CA ILE A 424 4.39 2.70 3.03
C ILE A 424 5.81 3.08 2.65
N THR A 425 6.23 2.83 1.41
CA THR A 425 7.54 3.23 0.88
C THR A 425 7.74 4.74 0.97
N TYR A 426 6.71 5.52 0.59
CA TYR A 426 6.71 6.97 0.77
C TYR A 426 6.98 7.36 2.23
N GLN A 427 6.30 6.76 3.21
CA GLN A 427 6.53 7.09 4.62
C GLN A 427 7.91 6.62 5.10
N ILE A 428 8.36 5.43 4.69
CA ILE A 428 9.67 4.90 5.06
C ILE A 428 10.77 5.87 4.62
N PHE A 429 10.68 6.47 3.43
CA PHE A 429 11.74 7.37 2.93
C PHE A 429 11.53 8.85 3.31
N SER A 430 10.30 9.36 3.29
CA SER A 430 10.01 10.76 3.62
C SER A 430 9.92 11.03 5.14
N ARG A 431 9.71 9.97 5.94
CA ARG A 431 9.43 10.01 7.39
C ARG A 431 8.08 10.62 7.76
N VAL A 432 7.26 11.02 6.79
CA VAL A 432 5.93 11.57 7.02
C VAL A 432 4.86 10.66 6.42
N PRO A 433 3.67 10.56 7.02
CA PRO A 433 2.57 9.83 6.40
C PRO A 433 2.21 10.45 5.04
N PRO A 434 1.61 9.69 4.11
CA PRO A 434 1.21 10.17 2.77
C PRO A 434 0.40 11.48 2.78
N ALA A 435 -0.47 11.64 3.78
CA ALA A 435 -1.29 12.83 3.98
C ALA A 435 -1.73 12.93 5.46
N ALA A 436 -2.23 14.09 5.89
CA ALA A 436 -2.81 14.25 7.22
C ALA A 436 -4.26 13.73 7.31
N SER A 437 -4.93 13.53 6.17
CA SER A 437 -6.30 12.98 6.11
C SER A 437 -6.57 12.27 4.78
N ALA A 438 -7.58 11.38 4.76
CA ALA A 438 -8.01 10.71 3.53
C ALA A 438 -8.47 11.70 2.43
N LYS A 439 -9.06 12.84 2.83
CA LYS A 439 -9.44 13.90 1.90
C LYS A 439 -8.22 14.53 1.23
N GLU A 440 -7.20 14.87 2.02
CA GLU A 440 -5.95 15.43 1.51
C GLU A 440 -5.21 14.42 0.63
N LEU A 441 -5.21 13.14 1.01
CA LEU A 441 -4.63 12.07 0.18
C LEU A 441 -5.27 12.05 -1.21
N ASN A 442 -6.59 11.97 -1.29
CA ASN A 442 -7.31 11.96 -2.57
C ASN A 442 -7.02 13.21 -3.41
N GLN A 443 -6.89 14.37 -2.78
CA GLN A 443 -6.50 15.61 -3.46
C GLN A 443 -5.09 15.52 -4.05
N LYS A 444 -4.09 15.10 -3.26
CA LYS A 444 -2.71 14.90 -3.73
C LYS A 444 -2.65 13.92 -4.90
N LEU A 445 -3.33 12.78 -4.79
CA LEU A 445 -3.36 11.76 -5.84
C LEU A 445 -3.94 12.30 -7.15
N ALA A 446 -5.02 13.09 -7.08
CA ALA A 446 -5.67 13.67 -8.24
C ALA A 446 -4.81 14.74 -8.94
N GLU A 447 -4.15 15.60 -8.15
CA GLU A 447 -3.33 16.70 -8.66
C GLU A 447 -1.97 16.21 -9.20
N GLN A 448 -1.31 15.32 -8.46
CA GLN A 448 0.07 14.91 -8.73
C GLN A 448 0.18 13.60 -9.51
N ARG A 449 -0.96 12.91 -9.72
CA ARG A 449 -1.03 11.59 -10.37
C ARG A 449 -0.16 10.55 -9.64
N GLY A 450 -0.37 10.44 -8.34
CA GLY A 450 0.43 9.63 -7.41
C GLY A 450 1.12 10.49 -6.34
N LEU A 451 1.70 9.86 -5.33
CA LEU A 451 2.48 10.55 -4.29
C LEU A 451 3.85 10.96 -4.85
N ASP A 452 4.23 12.22 -4.64
CA ASP A 452 5.55 12.73 -5.04
C ASP A 452 6.45 12.96 -3.82
N ILE A 453 7.50 12.15 -3.70
CA ILE A 453 8.47 12.25 -2.60
C ILE A 453 9.37 13.50 -2.71
N ALA A 454 9.57 14.03 -3.92
CA ALA A 454 10.39 15.22 -4.13
C ALA A 454 9.80 16.47 -3.47
N ALA A 455 8.51 16.46 -3.13
CA ALA A 455 7.87 17.53 -2.38
C ALA A 455 8.30 17.61 -0.91
N VAL A 456 8.95 16.56 -0.37
CA VAL A 456 9.30 16.44 1.06
C VAL A 456 10.76 16.04 1.29
N SER A 457 11.45 15.51 0.28
CA SER A 457 12.86 15.11 0.35
C SER A 457 13.63 15.57 -0.89
N ASP A 458 14.49 16.57 -0.73
CA ASP A 458 15.28 17.19 -1.80
C ASP A 458 16.39 16.28 -2.39
N GLY A 459 16.56 15.06 -1.86
CA GLY A 459 17.59 14.10 -2.26
C GLY A 459 17.05 12.76 -2.80
N ALA A 460 15.76 12.65 -3.11
CA ALA A 460 15.20 11.41 -3.65
C ALA A 460 15.60 11.23 -5.13
N GLY A 461 16.27 10.11 -5.43
CA GLY A 461 16.61 9.70 -6.81
C GLY A 461 15.38 9.50 -7.69
N SER A 462 15.60 9.51 -9.01
CA SER A 462 14.50 9.40 -9.98
C SER A 462 13.78 8.05 -9.91
N GLU A 463 14.50 6.97 -9.63
CA GLU A 463 13.90 5.64 -9.55
C GLU A 463 13.02 5.53 -8.29
N LEU A 464 13.45 6.09 -7.15
CA LEU A 464 12.65 6.07 -5.93
C LEU A 464 11.35 6.88 -6.10
N ARG A 465 11.44 8.02 -6.79
CA ARG A 465 10.28 8.85 -7.11
C ARG A 465 9.31 8.10 -8.01
N ASP A 466 9.80 7.48 -9.07
CA ASP A 466 8.96 6.74 -10.02
C ASP A 466 8.34 5.50 -9.36
N LEU A 467 9.12 4.76 -8.55
CA LEU A 467 8.62 3.63 -7.75
C LEU A 467 7.39 4.03 -6.95
N ILE A 468 7.49 5.10 -6.15
CA ILE A 468 6.40 5.57 -5.29
C ILE A 468 5.23 6.11 -6.13
N LYS A 469 5.53 6.98 -7.11
CA LYS A 469 4.52 7.67 -7.90
C LYS A 469 3.66 6.70 -8.70
N TYR A 470 4.28 5.77 -9.41
CA TYR A 470 3.55 4.77 -10.19
C TYR A 470 2.82 3.79 -9.29
N SER A 471 3.42 3.32 -8.19
CA SER A 471 2.71 2.46 -7.22
C SER A 471 1.42 3.09 -6.69
N THR A 472 1.46 4.39 -6.42
CA THR A 472 0.35 5.13 -5.81
C THR A 472 -0.54 5.87 -6.81
N HIS A 473 -0.43 5.58 -8.11
CA HIS A 473 -1.21 6.26 -9.12
C HIS A 473 -2.73 6.02 -8.93
N PRO A 474 -3.62 7.03 -9.05
CA PRO A 474 -5.05 6.83 -8.83
C PRO A 474 -5.72 5.93 -9.88
N ASP A 475 -5.26 5.97 -11.13
CA ASP A 475 -5.66 5.01 -12.17
C ASP A 475 -4.79 3.76 -12.09
N VAL A 476 -5.43 2.62 -11.87
CA VAL A 476 -4.83 1.29 -11.72
C VAL A 476 -3.96 0.90 -12.92
N ASN A 477 -4.37 1.26 -14.15
CA ASN A 477 -3.64 0.88 -15.36
C ASN A 477 -2.27 1.56 -15.50
N ASN A 478 -2.00 2.57 -14.67
CA ASN A 478 -0.72 3.27 -14.63
C ASN A 478 0.11 2.88 -13.39
N ARG A 479 -0.32 1.88 -12.62
CA ARG A 479 0.48 1.29 -11.54
C ARG A 479 1.37 0.18 -12.07
N TRP A 480 2.30 -0.27 -11.22
CA TRP A 480 3.00 -1.53 -11.44
C TRP A 480 1.99 -2.68 -11.48
N ASP A 481 2.13 -3.58 -12.45
CA ASP A 481 1.17 -4.66 -12.71
C ASP A 481 1.11 -5.68 -11.54
N SER A 482 2.23 -5.83 -10.81
CA SER A 482 2.34 -6.76 -9.69
C SER A 482 3.39 -6.32 -8.66
N VAL A 483 3.40 -7.01 -7.51
CA VAL A 483 4.47 -6.87 -6.50
C VAL A 483 5.83 -7.34 -7.04
N THR A 484 5.85 -8.21 -8.06
CA THR A 484 7.11 -8.59 -8.73
C THR A 484 7.69 -7.40 -9.47
N ASP A 485 6.87 -6.66 -10.24
CA ASP A 485 7.32 -5.46 -10.96
C ASP A 485 7.73 -4.36 -9.98
N PHE A 486 7.05 -4.26 -8.83
CA PHE A 486 7.48 -3.38 -7.74
C PHE A 486 8.88 -3.74 -7.22
N LEU A 487 9.18 -5.02 -7.00
CA LEU A 487 10.50 -5.48 -6.54
C LEU A 487 11.60 -5.21 -7.58
N GLU A 488 11.30 -5.42 -8.87
CA GLU A 488 12.22 -5.08 -9.97
C GLU A 488 12.47 -3.56 -10.03
N ALA A 489 11.45 -2.74 -9.77
CA ALA A 489 11.61 -1.30 -9.64
C ALA A 489 12.42 -0.92 -8.40
N LEU A 490 12.25 -1.61 -7.26
CA LEU A 490 13.04 -1.41 -6.05
C LEU A 490 14.53 -1.78 -6.26
N GLU A 491 14.82 -2.80 -7.05
CA GLU A 491 16.20 -3.14 -7.44
C GLU A 491 16.86 -1.98 -8.21
N ARG A 492 16.15 -1.33 -9.13
CA ARG A 492 16.65 -0.12 -9.81
C ARG A 492 16.93 1.03 -8.84
N VAL A 493 16.12 1.17 -7.79
CA VAL A 493 16.36 2.16 -6.71
C VAL A 493 17.65 1.81 -5.94
N GLU A 494 17.84 0.54 -5.59
CA GLU A 494 19.02 0.08 -4.89
C GLU A 494 20.29 0.28 -5.74
N GLU A 495 20.25 -0.04 -7.03
CA GLU A 495 21.30 0.24 -7.99
C GLU A 495 21.58 1.75 -8.13
N GLU A 496 20.55 2.60 -8.12
CA GLU A 496 20.70 4.06 -8.12
C GLU A 496 21.43 4.58 -6.88
N LEU A 497 21.14 4.03 -5.71
CA LEU A 497 21.69 4.49 -4.43
C LEU A 497 23.04 3.87 -4.07
N THR A 498 23.41 2.74 -4.69
CA THR A 498 24.69 2.04 -4.46
C THR A 498 25.76 2.35 -5.50
N ARG A 499 25.45 3.16 -6.51
CA ARG A 499 26.41 3.57 -7.55
C ARG A 499 27.47 4.53 -6.96
N PRO A 500 28.77 4.26 -7.11
CA PRO A 500 29.82 5.22 -6.75
C PRO A 500 29.68 6.51 -7.58
N ASP A 501 29.80 7.67 -6.93
CA ASP A 501 29.50 8.99 -7.52
C ASP A 501 30.51 9.50 -8.55
N ASP A 502 31.65 8.83 -8.77
CA ASP A 502 32.67 9.30 -9.70
C ASP A 502 33.44 8.11 -10.30
N GLU A 503 32.99 7.60 -11.44
CA GLU A 503 33.86 6.95 -12.44
C GLU A 503 33.08 6.77 -13.75
N SER A 504 33.77 6.97 -14.88
CA SER A 504 33.25 6.76 -16.24
C SER A 504 32.39 5.49 -16.31
N VAL A 505 31.17 5.62 -16.83
CA VAL A 505 30.17 4.55 -16.92
C VAL A 505 30.82 3.22 -17.34
N ALA A 506 31.03 2.32 -16.36
CA ALA A 506 31.73 1.05 -16.58
C ALA A 506 30.99 0.14 -17.57
N ASN A 507 29.67 0.26 -17.64
CA ASN A 507 28.80 -0.41 -18.60
C ASN A 507 27.92 0.61 -19.35
N PRO A 508 28.16 0.88 -20.65
CA PRO A 508 27.48 1.94 -21.39
C PRO A 508 25.98 1.70 -21.58
N LEU A 509 25.46 0.50 -21.27
CA LEU A 509 24.03 0.21 -21.25
C LEU A 509 23.29 0.83 -20.05
N ASP A 510 24.03 1.22 -19.01
CA ASP A 510 23.49 1.81 -17.78
C ASP A 510 23.62 3.34 -17.77
N ALA A 511 23.97 3.93 -18.92
CA ALA A 511 24.20 5.36 -19.06
C ALA A 511 22.92 6.19 -18.84
N ARG A 512 23.04 7.24 -18.04
CA ARG A 512 21.98 8.18 -17.67
C ARG A 512 22.13 9.51 -18.41
N THR A 513 21.08 10.32 -18.39
CA THR A 513 21.10 11.67 -18.96
C THR A 513 22.24 12.49 -18.37
N GLY A 514 23.07 13.08 -19.25
CA GLY A 514 24.25 13.84 -18.88
C GLY A 514 25.56 13.05 -18.98
N ASP A 515 25.50 11.72 -18.94
CA ASP A 515 26.68 10.87 -19.00
C ASP A 515 27.40 11.00 -20.35
N GLN A 516 28.72 10.88 -20.30
CA GLN A 516 29.57 10.87 -21.49
C GLN A 516 30.11 9.47 -21.72
N LEU A 517 29.68 8.87 -22.83
CA LEU A 517 30.11 7.56 -23.27
C LEU A 517 31.40 7.63 -24.09
N GLU A 518 32.14 6.52 -24.13
CA GLU A 518 33.30 6.34 -25.01
C GLU A 518 32.92 6.67 -26.47
N GLY A 519 33.82 7.31 -27.21
CA GLY A 519 33.56 7.74 -28.60
C GLY A 519 32.86 9.09 -28.71
N GLY A 520 32.62 9.80 -27.60
CA GLY A 520 32.14 11.18 -27.59
C GLY A 520 30.63 11.33 -27.70
N PHE A 521 29.88 10.28 -27.35
CA PHE A 521 28.41 10.36 -27.26
C PHE A 521 28.01 10.94 -25.90
N ARG A 522 27.29 12.06 -25.89
CA ARG A 522 26.69 12.61 -24.67
C ARG A 522 25.25 12.17 -24.57
N VAL A 523 24.88 11.43 -23.52
CA VAL A 523 23.53 10.90 -23.35
C VAL A 523 22.57 12.03 -22.98
N LYS A 524 21.50 12.19 -23.78
CA LYS A 524 20.40 13.14 -23.50
C LYS A 524 19.20 12.45 -22.88
N LYS A 525 18.90 11.21 -23.29
CA LYS A 525 17.76 10.44 -22.79
C LYS A 525 17.92 8.97 -23.13
N ARG A 526 17.54 8.05 -22.24
CA ARG A 526 17.32 6.64 -22.60
C ARG A 526 15.95 6.48 -23.25
N LEU A 527 15.90 5.91 -24.47
CA LEU A 527 14.66 5.78 -25.24
C LEU A 527 13.93 4.44 -25.00
N GLY A 528 14.68 3.39 -24.66
CA GLY A 528 14.13 2.08 -24.31
C GLY A 528 15.19 0.99 -24.28
N ALA A 529 14.87 -0.14 -23.64
CA ALA A 529 15.69 -1.35 -23.63
C ALA A 529 14.84 -2.52 -24.17
N GLY A 530 15.23 -3.07 -25.32
CA GLY A 530 14.66 -4.29 -25.89
C GLY A 530 15.45 -5.53 -25.48
N GLY A 531 15.02 -6.71 -25.93
CA GLY A 531 15.72 -7.97 -25.62
C GLY A 531 17.13 -8.07 -26.24
N SER A 532 17.38 -7.39 -27.37
CA SER A 532 18.66 -7.43 -28.09
C SER A 532 19.52 -6.17 -27.92
N ALA A 533 18.91 -5.00 -27.69
CA ALA A 533 19.60 -3.72 -27.66
C ALA A 533 18.96 -2.69 -26.74
N THR A 534 19.78 -1.74 -26.29
CA THR A 534 19.35 -0.53 -25.59
C THR A 534 19.56 0.69 -26.48
N ALA A 535 18.55 1.56 -26.54
CA ALA A 535 18.55 2.77 -27.36
C ALA A 535 18.67 4.05 -26.50
N PHE A 536 19.58 4.94 -26.88
CA PHE A 536 19.82 6.23 -26.23
C PHE A 536 19.67 7.35 -27.25
N LEU A 537 18.95 8.42 -26.90
CA LEU A 537 19.10 9.71 -27.55
C LEU A 537 20.41 10.33 -27.07
N VAL A 538 21.32 10.58 -27.99
CA VAL A 538 22.64 11.14 -27.69
C VAL A 538 22.91 12.37 -28.56
N GLU A 539 23.70 13.28 -28.03
CA GLU A 539 24.34 14.32 -28.82
C GLU A 539 25.71 13.81 -29.27
N TYR A 540 25.92 13.83 -30.58
CA TYR A 540 27.13 13.31 -31.20
C TYR A 540 27.45 14.07 -32.48
N LYS A 541 28.70 14.55 -32.60
CA LYS A 541 29.17 15.41 -33.70
C LYS A 541 28.23 16.62 -33.97
N GLY A 542 27.67 17.21 -32.90
CA GLY A 542 26.78 18.37 -32.97
C GLY A 542 25.37 18.09 -33.51
N ARG A 543 24.93 16.82 -33.53
CA ARG A 543 23.58 16.40 -33.94
C ARG A 543 22.96 15.49 -32.89
N GLU A 544 21.63 15.50 -32.82
CA GLU A 544 20.87 14.52 -32.02
C GLU A 544 20.62 13.26 -32.84
N VAL A 545 21.09 12.13 -32.33
CA VAL A 545 20.94 10.83 -32.96
C VAL A 545 20.54 9.78 -31.93
N VAL A 546 19.96 8.67 -32.38
CA VAL A 546 19.69 7.52 -31.54
C VAL A 546 20.84 6.53 -31.65
N LEU A 547 21.51 6.26 -30.54
CA LEU A 547 22.53 5.22 -30.41
C LEU A 547 21.87 3.93 -29.91
N LYS A 548 21.82 2.88 -30.76
CA LYS A 548 21.41 1.53 -30.35
C LYS A 548 22.67 0.71 -30.05
N LEU A 549 22.81 0.20 -28.82
CA LEU A 549 23.91 -0.67 -28.39
C LEU A 549 23.39 -2.08 -28.10
N ALA A 550 24.13 -3.11 -28.51
CA ALA A 550 23.77 -4.50 -28.22
C ALA A 550 23.86 -4.76 -26.72
N ASN A 551 22.84 -5.41 -26.14
CA ASN A 551 22.83 -5.71 -24.70
C ASN A 551 23.89 -6.74 -24.31
N LYS A 552 24.26 -7.61 -25.27
CA LYS A 552 25.28 -8.64 -25.12
C LYS A 552 26.06 -8.77 -26.44
N PRO A 553 27.33 -9.20 -26.42
CA PRO A 553 28.13 -9.40 -27.62
C PRO A 553 27.47 -10.34 -28.66
N GLU A 554 26.73 -11.36 -28.20
CA GLU A 554 25.99 -12.31 -29.05
C GLU A 554 24.88 -11.67 -29.90
N TYR A 555 24.40 -10.48 -29.53
CA TYR A 555 23.39 -9.74 -30.31
C TYR A 555 24.00 -8.74 -31.30
N ALA A 556 25.32 -8.57 -31.32
CA ALA A 556 26.00 -7.66 -32.23
C ALA A 556 25.71 -7.97 -33.70
N GLU A 557 25.68 -9.25 -34.09
CA GLU A 557 25.38 -9.66 -35.46
C GLU A 557 23.95 -9.28 -35.87
N ARG A 558 22.99 -9.36 -34.94
CA ARG A 558 21.60 -8.95 -35.19
C ARG A 558 21.49 -7.45 -35.42
N LEU A 559 22.21 -6.64 -34.62
CA LEU A 559 22.22 -5.18 -34.78
C LEU A 559 22.93 -4.76 -36.06
N GLU A 560 23.99 -5.46 -36.44
CA GLU A 560 24.66 -5.21 -37.72
C GLU A 560 23.75 -5.59 -38.91
N ALA A 561 22.96 -6.67 -38.78
CA ALA A 561 21.95 -7.03 -39.77
C ALA A 561 20.83 -5.98 -39.87
N GLU A 562 20.35 -5.46 -38.73
CA GLU A 562 19.39 -4.36 -38.67
C GLU A 562 19.93 -3.10 -39.34
N TYR A 563 21.16 -2.68 -39.00
CA TYR A 563 21.84 -1.57 -39.65
C TYR A 563 21.92 -1.76 -41.18
N LYS A 564 22.29 -2.96 -41.65
CA LYS A 564 22.34 -3.28 -43.08
C LYS A 564 20.96 -3.25 -43.74
N ALA A 565 19.90 -3.66 -43.06
CA ALA A 565 18.54 -3.59 -43.57
C ALA A 565 18.10 -2.13 -43.76
N ILE A 566 18.30 -1.29 -42.74
CA ILE A 566 17.97 0.14 -42.81
C ILE A 566 18.82 0.84 -43.89
N LYS A 567 20.12 0.55 -43.99
CA LYS A 567 21.00 1.17 -45.00
C LYS A 567 20.61 0.87 -46.45
N LYS A 568 19.89 -0.23 -46.70
CA LYS A 568 19.34 -0.55 -48.04
C LYS A 568 18.13 0.30 -48.39
N LEU A 569 17.44 0.85 -47.39
CA LEU A 569 16.24 1.66 -47.55
C LEU A 569 16.64 3.13 -47.59
N ARG A 570 16.24 3.84 -48.65
CA ARG A 570 16.38 5.29 -48.76
C ARG A 570 15.01 5.88 -49.00
N HIS A 571 14.31 6.16 -47.90
CA HIS A 571 12.95 6.66 -47.91
C HIS A 571 12.79 7.83 -46.93
N PRO A 572 12.07 8.91 -47.28
CA PRO A 572 11.84 10.04 -46.37
C PRO A 572 11.05 9.67 -45.11
N LEU A 573 10.36 8.53 -45.10
CA LEU A 573 9.54 8.05 -43.97
C LEU A 573 10.15 6.85 -43.22
N VAL A 574 11.41 6.51 -43.51
CA VAL A 574 12.18 5.48 -42.77
C VAL A 574 13.39 6.15 -42.14
N ALA A 575 13.63 5.89 -40.86
CA ALA A 575 14.74 6.50 -40.13
C ALA A 575 16.08 6.13 -40.76
N GLU A 576 16.90 7.13 -41.07
CA GLU A 576 18.20 6.90 -41.70
C GLU A 576 19.22 6.33 -40.70
N ALA A 577 19.81 5.17 -40.99
CA ALA A 577 20.96 4.68 -40.26
C ALA A 577 22.22 5.44 -40.68
N TYR A 578 22.99 5.97 -39.74
CA TYR A 578 24.19 6.78 -40.01
C TYR A 578 25.45 5.93 -40.07
N GLU A 579 26.00 5.53 -38.92
CA GLU A 579 27.24 4.75 -38.83
C GLU A 579 27.17 3.67 -37.75
N LEU A 580 27.95 2.60 -37.92
CA LEU A 580 28.20 1.62 -36.86
C LEU A 580 28.96 2.30 -35.72
N ALA A 581 28.65 1.90 -34.50
CA ALA A 581 29.25 2.45 -33.28
C ALA A 581 29.80 1.31 -32.42
N GLN A 582 30.85 1.62 -31.65
CA GLN A 582 31.36 0.75 -30.61
C GLN A 582 31.64 1.60 -29.37
N VAL A 583 31.08 1.19 -28.24
CA VAL A 583 31.20 1.90 -26.96
C VAL A 583 31.50 0.86 -25.89
N SER A 584 32.65 0.99 -25.22
CA SER A 584 33.13 0.09 -24.16
C SER A 584 33.02 -1.39 -24.54
N GLY A 585 33.39 -1.73 -25.78
CA GLY A 585 33.36 -3.11 -26.31
C GLY A 585 32.00 -3.60 -26.83
N LEU A 586 30.90 -2.88 -26.61
CA LEU A 586 29.59 -3.21 -27.18
C LEU A 586 29.42 -2.60 -28.56
N ARG A 587 28.98 -3.43 -29.52
CA ARG A 587 28.73 -3.01 -30.90
C ARG A 587 27.29 -2.53 -31.05
N GLY A 588 27.11 -1.54 -31.90
CA GLY A 588 25.84 -0.89 -32.13
C GLY A 588 25.86 -0.04 -33.39
N PHE A 589 24.89 0.86 -33.50
CA PHE A 589 24.85 1.84 -34.59
C PHE A 589 24.07 3.08 -34.20
N THR A 590 24.28 4.15 -34.95
CA THR A 590 23.53 5.40 -34.83
C THR A 590 22.47 5.50 -35.92
N VAL A 591 21.27 5.97 -35.55
CA VAL A 591 20.12 6.13 -36.45
C VAL A 591 19.42 7.45 -36.17
N GLN A 592 18.72 7.98 -37.17
CA GLN A 592 17.93 9.20 -37.06
C GLN A 592 16.91 9.12 -35.92
N TYR A 593 16.78 10.20 -35.16
CA TYR A 593 15.73 10.32 -34.17
C TYR A 593 14.36 10.48 -34.82
N ALA A 594 13.42 9.61 -34.44
CA ALA A 594 12.09 9.52 -35.07
C ALA A 594 11.06 10.54 -34.56
N GLY A 595 11.49 11.47 -33.71
CA GLY A 595 10.65 12.51 -33.12
C GLY A 595 10.36 12.28 -31.64
N ALA A 596 9.80 13.31 -31.00
CA ALA A 596 9.56 13.37 -29.55
C ALA A 596 8.60 12.31 -29.03
N GLN A 597 7.75 11.77 -29.91
CA GLN A 597 6.59 10.96 -29.55
C GLN A 597 6.38 9.83 -30.57
N THR A 598 6.01 8.63 -30.09
CA THR A 598 5.58 7.51 -30.96
C THR A 598 4.09 7.58 -31.28
N LEU A 599 3.66 6.87 -32.33
CA LEU A 599 2.25 6.74 -32.68
C LEU A 599 1.46 6.12 -31.51
N ALA A 600 2.03 5.14 -30.80
CA ALA A 600 1.42 4.55 -29.60
C ALA A 600 1.17 5.58 -28.48
N GLN A 601 2.13 6.48 -28.24
CA GLN A 601 1.97 7.55 -27.25
C GLN A 601 0.87 8.53 -27.67
N ARG A 602 0.77 8.84 -28.96
CA ARG A 602 -0.30 9.70 -29.49
C ARG A 602 -1.69 9.09 -29.30
N LEU A 603 -1.84 7.82 -29.64
CA LEU A 603 -3.11 7.10 -29.51
C LEU A 603 -3.57 6.98 -28.06
N ARG A 604 -2.64 6.79 -27.11
CA ARG A 604 -2.96 6.79 -25.67
C ARG A 604 -3.39 8.16 -25.15
N GLN A 605 -2.82 9.24 -25.67
CA GLN A 605 -3.12 10.60 -25.23
C GLN A 605 -4.43 11.14 -25.84
N ASP A 606 -4.60 10.97 -27.15
CA ASP A 606 -5.69 11.62 -27.91
C ASP A 606 -6.83 10.66 -28.26
N GLY A 607 -6.66 9.35 -28.04
CA GLY A 607 -7.57 8.32 -28.53
C GLY A 607 -7.43 8.10 -30.05
N ARG A 608 -8.55 7.85 -30.73
CA ARG A 608 -8.58 7.68 -32.19
C ARG A 608 -8.11 8.94 -32.93
N MET A 609 -7.46 8.76 -34.07
CA MET A 609 -6.95 9.86 -34.89
C MET A 609 -8.08 10.66 -35.54
N GLN A 610 -7.90 11.98 -35.59
CA GLN A 610 -8.76 12.84 -36.41
C GLN A 610 -8.58 12.50 -37.89
N LEU A 611 -9.63 12.68 -38.70
CA LEU A 611 -9.68 12.23 -40.08
C LEU A 611 -8.50 12.72 -40.95
N GLU A 612 -8.08 13.98 -40.80
CA GLU A 612 -6.94 14.53 -41.54
C GLU A 612 -5.61 13.84 -41.17
N PHE A 613 -5.42 13.51 -39.89
CA PHE A 613 -4.24 12.76 -39.44
C PHE A 613 -4.34 11.29 -39.82
N LEU A 614 -5.52 10.69 -39.72
CA LEU A 614 -5.75 9.30 -40.14
C LEU A 614 -5.44 9.10 -41.63
N GLN A 615 -5.92 10.00 -42.49
CA GLN A 615 -5.63 9.93 -43.93
C GLN A 615 -4.12 10.06 -44.18
N ARG A 616 -3.50 11.14 -43.66
CA ARG A 616 -2.09 11.42 -43.89
C ARG A 616 -1.16 10.33 -43.33
N PHE A 617 -1.38 9.90 -42.10
CA PHE A 617 -0.59 8.85 -41.47
C PHE A 617 -0.89 7.48 -42.08
N GLY A 618 -2.11 7.27 -42.59
CA GLY A 618 -2.43 6.10 -43.40
C GLY A 618 -1.66 6.05 -44.70
N GLU A 619 -1.66 7.15 -45.46
CA GLU A 619 -0.86 7.30 -46.68
C GLU A 619 0.63 7.11 -46.38
N ASP A 620 1.15 7.70 -45.30
CA ASP A 620 2.54 7.51 -44.87
C ASP A 620 2.89 6.05 -44.61
N LEU A 621 2.03 5.31 -43.90
CA LEU A 621 2.28 3.91 -43.56
C LEU A 621 2.23 3.00 -44.79
N LEU A 622 1.29 3.24 -45.71
CA LEU A 622 1.20 2.49 -46.97
C LEU A 622 2.37 2.80 -47.91
N ASP A 623 2.84 4.04 -47.95
CA ASP A 623 4.04 4.42 -48.73
C ASP A 623 5.31 3.75 -48.18
N ILE A 624 5.45 3.67 -46.85
CA ILE A 624 6.51 2.89 -46.20
C ILE A 624 6.42 1.41 -46.61
N LEU A 625 5.23 0.80 -46.51
CA LEU A 625 5.01 -0.60 -46.89
C LEU A 625 5.41 -0.86 -48.34
N LYS A 626 4.94 -0.03 -49.26
CA LYS A 626 5.27 -0.15 -50.68
C LYS A 626 6.79 -0.14 -50.90
N HIS A 627 7.50 0.77 -50.24
CA HIS A 627 8.95 0.85 -50.34
C HIS A 627 9.66 -0.41 -49.79
N LEU A 628 9.15 -0.96 -48.68
CA LEU A 628 9.64 -2.23 -48.13
C LEU A 628 9.43 -3.41 -49.11
N GLU A 629 8.25 -3.46 -49.74
CA GLU A 629 7.91 -4.48 -50.74
C GLU A 629 8.83 -4.42 -51.97
N GLU A 630 9.07 -3.23 -52.51
CA GLU A 630 9.95 -3.01 -53.66
C GLU A 630 11.41 -3.47 -53.40
N HIS A 631 11.85 -3.42 -52.15
CA HIS A 631 13.20 -3.82 -51.74
C HIS A 631 13.26 -5.25 -51.18
N GLY A 632 12.13 -5.97 -51.13
CA GLY A 632 12.04 -7.32 -50.59
C GLY A 632 12.40 -7.41 -49.10
N ILE A 633 12.12 -6.37 -48.33
CA ILE A 633 12.42 -6.31 -46.89
C ILE A 633 11.12 -6.51 -46.11
N TYR A 634 11.06 -7.56 -45.28
CA TYR A 634 9.96 -7.79 -44.35
C TYR A 634 10.29 -7.12 -43.02
N HIS A 635 9.41 -6.26 -42.50
CA HIS A 635 9.66 -5.57 -41.23
C HIS A 635 9.24 -6.42 -40.02
N ARG A 636 8.11 -7.13 -40.11
CA ARG A 636 7.60 -8.13 -39.15
C ARG A 636 7.13 -7.63 -37.79
N ASP A 637 7.28 -6.34 -37.51
CA ASP A 637 6.80 -5.71 -36.29
C ASP A 637 6.20 -4.32 -36.55
N ILE A 638 5.40 -4.18 -37.61
CA ILE A 638 4.68 -2.93 -37.87
C ILE A 638 3.58 -2.77 -36.81
N LYS A 639 3.74 -1.75 -35.96
CA LYS A 639 2.83 -1.39 -34.86
C LYS A 639 3.08 0.06 -34.43
N PRO A 640 2.16 0.69 -33.68
CA PRO A 640 2.30 2.07 -33.25
C PRO A 640 3.56 2.40 -32.42
N GLU A 641 4.14 1.44 -31.69
CA GLU A 641 5.34 1.66 -30.89
C GLU A 641 6.60 1.86 -31.72
N ASN A 642 6.67 1.26 -32.92
CA ASN A 642 7.84 1.30 -33.80
C ASN A 642 7.78 2.43 -34.84
N ILE A 643 6.75 3.28 -34.73
CA ILE A 643 6.49 4.40 -35.63
C ILE A 643 6.58 5.71 -34.82
N GLY A 644 7.52 6.57 -35.19
CA GLY A 644 7.67 7.91 -34.63
C GLY A 644 6.81 8.93 -35.37
N ILE A 645 6.49 10.03 -34.71
CA ILE A 645 5.85 11.19 -35.34
C ILE A 645 6.83 12.35 -35.31
N GLY A 646 7.21 12.85 -36.49
CA GLY A 646 8.23 13.87 -36.62
C GLY A 646 8.02 14.80 -37.82
N TYR A 647 9.04 15.62 -38.07
CA TYR A 647 9.12 16.51 -39.23
C TYR A 647 10.30 16.06 -40.11
N PRO A 648 10.10 15.08 -41.02
CA PRO A 648 11.21 14.51 -41.79
C PRO A 648 11.84 15.52 -42.76
N THR A 649 11.09 16.56 -43.15
CA THR A 649 11.57 17.64 -44.03
C THR A 649 11.26 19.01 -43.41
N SER A 650 12.14 20.00 -43.64
CA SER A 650 12.01 21.34 -43.03
C SER A 650 10.81 22.16 -43.53
N LYS A 651 10.03 21.66 -44.49
CA LYS A 651 8.82 22.27 -45.04
C LYS A 651 7.55 21.52 -44.60
N SER A 652 7.19 21.75 -43.34
CA SER A 652 5.83 21.86 -42.78
C SER A 652 4.79 20.77 -43.04
N LYS A 653 4.91 19.62 -42.36
CA LYS A 653 3.79 18.79 -41.84
C LYS A 653 4.34 17.68 -40.93
N LEU A 654 3.60 17.33 -39.87
CA LEU A 654 3.86 16.11 -39.08
C LEU A 654 3.66 14.89 -39.98
N ARG A 655 4.59 13.94 -39.93
CA ARG A 655 4.59 12.69 -40.72
C ARG A 655 5.01 11.51 -39.85
N LEU A 656 4.70 10.30 -40.30
CA LEU A 656 5.23 9.09 -39.68
C LEU A 656 6.70 8.84 -40.07
N LEU A 657 7.46 8.24 -39.15
CA LEU A 657 8.81 7.74 -39.40
C LEU A 657 8.97 6.34 -38.79
N LEU A 658 9.21 5.32 -39.62
CA LEU A 658 9.47 3.96 -39.17
C LEU A 658 10.94 3.82 -38.72
N PHE A 659 11.20 3.34 -37.51
CA PHE A 659 12.55 3.42 -36.92
C PHE A 659 13.12 2.12 -36.31
N ASP A 660 12.34 1.03 -36.19
CA ASP A 660 12.81 -0.19 -35.53
C ASP A 660 12.73 -1.43 -36.42
N PHE A 661 13.88 -1.89 -36.93
CA PHE A 661 13.98 -2.99 -37.89
C PHE A 661 14.51 -4.29 -37.26
N SER A 662 14.44 -4.41 -35.93
CA SER A 662 15.08 -5.48 -35.16
C SER A 662 14.67 -6.90 -35.56
N LEU A 663 13.49 -7.09 -36.18
CA LEU A 663 13.01 -8.40 -36.65
C LEU A 663 13.19 -8.66 -38.15
N SER A 664 13.72 -7.68 -38.92
CA SER A 664 13.81 -7.76 -40.38
C SER A 664 14.71 -8.88 -40.92
N SER A 665 15.75 -9.25 -40.16
CA SER A 665 16.69 -10.32 -40.53
C SER A 665 16.31 -11.70 -40.00
N THR A 666 15.13 -11.83 -39.38
CA THR A 666 14.69 -13.11 -38.81
C THR A 666 14.47 -14.14 -39.94
N PRO A 667 14.73 -15.44 -39.74
CA PRO A 667 14.40 -16.47 -40.72
C PRO A 667 12.91 -16.45 -41.12
N LEU A 668 12.59 -16.68 -42.39
CA LEU A 668 11.22 -16.58 -42.93
C LEU A 668 10.27 -17.66 -42.36
N ASP A 669 10.82 -18.80 -41.95
CA ASP A 669 10.10 -19.89 -41.28
C ASP A 669 9.75 -19.60 -39.82
N ASN A 670 10.31 -18.54 -39.21
CA ASN A 670 9.94 -18.09 -37.87
C ASN A 670 8.65 -17.27 -37.88
N THR A 671 7.52 -17.96 -38.05
CA THR A 671 6.15 -17.39 -38.07
C THR A 671 5.67 -16.85 -36.73
N ARG A 672 6.47 -17.02 -35.66
CA ARG A 672 6.18 -16.51 -34.30
C ARG A 672 6.83 -15.17 -34.01
N ALA A 673 7.67 -14.64 -34.89
CA ALA A 673 8.28 -13.32 -34.73
C ALA A 673 7.23 -12.21 -34.89
N GLY A 674 7.38 -11.14 -34.09
CA GLY A 674 6.50 -9.97 -34.08
C GLY A 674 5.58 -9.90 -32.85
N THR A 675 4.94 -8.75 -32.68
CA THR A 675 4.04 -8.50 -31.54
C THR A 675 2.70 -9.20 -31.73
N ILE A 676 2.33 -10.06 -30.76
CA ILE A 676 1.16 -10.97 -30.83
C ILE A 676 -0.14 -10.27 -31.28
N ARG A 677 -0.37 -9.03 -30.85
CA ARG A 677 -1.60 -8.26 -31.13
C ARG A 677 -1.71 -7.75 -32.57
N TYR A 678 -0.59 -7.55 -33.28
CA TYR A 678 -0.57 -7.02 -34.65
C TYR A 678 -0.19 -8.09 -35.68
N ARG A 679 0.49 -9.15 -35.23
CA ARG A 679 0.93 -10.28 -36.06
C ARG A 679 -0.27 -11.03 -36.63
N ASP A 680 -0.14 -11.49 -37.88
CA ASP A 680 -1.11 -12.38 -38.52
C ASP A 680 -1.19 -13.74 -37.78
N PRO A 681 -2.31 -14.04 -37.08
CA PRO A 681 -2.45 -15.27 -36.31
C PRO A 681 -2.52 -16.52 -37.21
N PHE A 682 -2.84 -16.36 -38.50
CA PHE A 682 -3.09 -17.47 -39.43
C PHE A 682 -1.82 -18.02 -40.09
N LEU A 683 -0.65 -17.48 -39.75
CA LEU A 683 0.65 -18.03 -40.17
C LEU A 683 0.94 -19.43 -39.58
N GLN A 684 0.19 -19.86 -38.55
CA GLN A 684 0.45 -21.09 -37.79
C GLN A 684 -0.37 -22.33 -38.22
N THR A 685 -1.21 -22.23 -39.25
CA THR A 685 -2.02 -23.35 -39.76
C THR A 685 -1.22 -24.24 -40.75
N PRO A 686 -1.48 -25.56 -40.86
CA PRO A 686 -0.45 -26.52 -41.29
C PRO A 686 -0.03 -26.44 -42.77
N SER A 687 1.30 -26.29 -42.96
CA SER A 687 2.21 -26.65 -44.07
C SER A 687 2.23 -25.87 -45.41
N PRO A 688 3.41 -25.39 -45.84
CA PRO A 688 4.43 -24.67 -45.09
C PRO A 688 4.24 -23.16 -45.34
N ARG A 689 3.73 -22.41 -44.36
CA ARG A 689 3.70 -20.94 -44.46
C ARG A 689 4.95 -20.37 -43.83
N THR A 690 5.73 -19.67 -44.65
CA THR A 690 6.71 -18.69 -44.19
C THR A 690 6.01 -17.34 -43.99
N TYR A 691 6.63 -16.44 -43.24
CA TYR A 691 6.25 -15.04 -43.22
C TYR A 691 6.27 -14.49 -44.66
N ASP A 692 5.20 -13.78 -45.06
CA ASP A 692 5.01 -13.27 -46.42
C ASP A 692 4.55 -11.81 -46.43
N LEU A 693 4.34 -11.24 -47.63
CA LEU A 693 3.88 -9.86 -47.78
C LEU A 693 2.44 -9.64 -47.27
N TYR A 694 1.61 -10.69 -47.26
CA TYR A 694 0.24 -10.59 -46.74
C TYR A 694 0.23 -10.42 -45.22
N ALA A 695 1.18 -11.02 -44.51
CA ALA A 695 1.36 -10.82 -43.07
C ALA A 695 1.84 -9.40 -42.73
N GLU A 696 2.70 -8.82 -43.57
CA GLU A 696 3.16 -7.44 -43.39
C GLU A 696 2.00 -6.44 -43.55
N ARG A 697 1.19 -6.61 -44.61
CA ARG A 697 -0.03 -5.83 -44.85
C ARG A 697 -1.07 -6.01 -43.75
N PHE A 698 -1.20 -7.21 -43.20
CA PHE A 698 -2.09 -7.47 -42.05
C PHE A 698 -1.68 -6.63 -40.83
N SER A 699 -0.37 -6.59 -40.52
CA SER A 699 0.15 -5.81 -39.39
C SER A 699 -0.08 -4.31 -39.58
N ALA A 700 0.09 -3.81 -40.80
CA ALA A 700 -0.24 -2.43 -41.14
C ALA A 700 -1.75 -2.15 -41.05
N ALA A 701 -2.61 -3.07 -41.51
CA ALA A 701 -4.06 -2.94 -41.40
C ALA A 701 -4.54 -2.89 -39.94
N MET A 702 -3.94 -3.69 -39.05
CA MET A 702 -4.18 -3.61 -37.60
C MET A 702 -3.76 -2.25 -37.03
N THR A 703 -2.61 -1.72 -37.45
CA THR A 703 -2.13 -0.38 -37.06
C THR A 703 -3.08 0.73 -37.56
N LEU A 704 -3.55 0.63 -38.82
CA LEU A 704 -4.54 1.55 -39.40
C LEU A 704 -5.87 1.49 -38.66
N TYR A 705 -6.32 0.31 -38.28
CA TYR A 705 -7.57 0.11 -37.54
C TYR A 705 -7.51 0.75 -36.16
N GLU A 706 -6.39 0.58 -35.46
CA GLU A 706 -6.16 1.22 -34.17
C GLU A 706 -6.08 2.74 -34.29
N MET A 707 -5.44 3.26 -35.35
CA MET A 707 -5.49 4.70 -35.63
C MET A 707 -6.92 5.20 -35.85
N ALA A 708 -7.77 4.42 -36.53
CA ALA A 708 -9.14 4.81 -36.84
C ALA A 708 -10.09 4.72 -35.65
N THR A 709 -9.89 3.76 -34.74
CA THR A 709 -10.87 3.42 -33.69
C THR A 709 -10.36 3.65 -32.26
N GLY A 710 -9.04 3.77 -32.07
CA GLY A 710 -8.39 3.79 -30.75
C GLY A 710 -8.35 2.42 -30.07
N THR A 711 -8.78 1.35 -30.74
CA THR A 711 -8.81 -0.02 -30.22
C THR A 711 -8.31 -0.99 -31.28
N ILE A 712 -7.92 -2.20 -30.89
CA ILE A 712 -7.59 -3.28 -31.83
C ILE A 712 -8.83 -4.14 -32.12
N THR A 713 -8.85 -4.82 -33.26
CA THR A 713 -9.95 -5.75 -33.58
C THR A 713 -9.98 -6.94 -32.62
N GLN A 714 -11.19 -7.42 -32.35
CA GLN A 714 -11.42 -8.61 -31.53
C GLN A 714 -11.83 -9.79 -32.43
N TRP A 715 -11.37 -10.98 -32.08
CA TRP A 715 -11.78 -12.24 -32.71
C TRP A 715 -12.57 -13.07 -31.70
N GLY A 716 -13.78 -13.50 -32.07
CA GLY A 716 -14.65 -14.31 -31.22
C GLY A 716 -14.87 -13.72 -29.82
N ASP A 717 -14.47 -14.46 -28.79
CA ASP A 717 -14.61 -14.09 -27.37
C ASP A 717 -13.52 -13.11 -26.87
N GLY A 718 -12.53 -12.77 -27.72
CA GLY A 718 -11.37 -11.95 -27.36
C GLY A 718 -10.40 -12.57 -26.36
N LYS A 719 -10.55 -13.87 -26.06
CA LYS A 719 -9.70 -14.62 -25.13
C LYS A 719 -9.01 -15.81 -25.80
N SER A 720 -9.70 -16.43 -26.77
CA SER A 720 -9.24 -17.59 -27.51
C SER A 720 -8.30 -17.18 -28.66
N ASP A 721 -7.31 -18.03 -28.99
CA ASP A 721 -6.40 -17.80 -30.12
C ASP A 721 -7.21 -17.69 -31.43
N PRO A 722 -7.13 -16.56 -32.17
CA PRO A 722 -7.86 -16.37 -33.43
C PRO A 722 -7.63 -17.49 -34.44
N ALA A 723 -6.45 -18.12 -34.45
CA ALA A 723 -6.14 -19.23 -35.35
C ALA A 723 -7.09 -20.43 -35.15
N MET A 724 -7.62 -20.61 -33.93
CA MET A 724 -8.52 -21.70 -33.53
C MET A 724 -10.00 -21.41 -33.75
N LEU A 725 -10.36 -20.17 -34.12
CA LEU A 725 -11.74 -19.73 -34.27
C LEU A 725 -12.19 -19.76 -35.74
N ALA A 726 -13.45 -20.10 -36.02
CA ALA A 726 -14.01 -20.09 -37.38
C ALA A 726 -14.62 -18.73 -37.78
N CYS A 727 -14.42 -17.68 -36.98
CA CYS A 727 -14.99 -16.34 -37.22
C CYS A 727 -14.00 -15.42 -37.94
N GLU A 728 -14.52 -14.32 -38.50
CA GLU A 728 -13.73 -13.19 -39.01
C GLU A 728 -13.50 -12.15 -37.88
N ALA A 729 -12.64 -11.17 -38.12
CA ALA A 729 -12.44 -10.04 -37.22
C ALA A 729 -13.75 -9.26 -37.04
N ALA A 730 -14.08 -8.92 -35.79
CA ALA A 730 -15.20 -8.03 -35.50
C ALA A 730 -14.78 -6.58 -35.77
N ILE A 731 -15.38 -5.97 -36.82
CA ILE A 731 -15.16 -4.57 -37.18
C ILE A 731 -16.22 -3.70 -36.50
N GLN A 732 -15.79 -2.77 -35.64
CA GLN A 732 -16.66 -1.85 -34.91
C GLN A 732 -17.10 -0.70 -35.81
N THR A 733 -18.00 -1.01 -36.74
CA THR A 733 -18.52 -0.11 -37.78
C THR A 733 -19.05 1.23 -37.24
N GLU A 734 -19.60 1.24 -36.03
CA GLU A 734 -20.09 2.42 -35.32
C GLU A 734 -18.98 3.41 -34.94
N MET A 735 -17.74 2.95 -34.80
CA MET A 735 -16.58 3.77 -34.42
C MET A 735 -16.02 4.61 -35.57
N PHE A 736 -16.47 4.37 -36.81
CA PHE A 736 -16.07 5.18 -37.96
C PHE A 736 -16.96 6.42 -38.13
N GLU A 737 -16.37 7.47 -38.74
CA GLU A 737 -17.10 8.67 -39.13
C GLU A 737 -18.31 8.30 -40.02
N PRO A 738 -19.52 8.87 -39.77
CA PRO A 738 -20.73 8.43 -40.45
C PRO A 738 -20.65 8.43 -41.99
N SER A 739 -19.92 9.38 -42.58
CA SER A 739 -19.72 9.49 -44.04
C SER A 739 -18.76 8.45 -44.61
N LEU A 740 -17.88 7.87 -43.79
CA LEU A 740 -16.83 6.93 -44.20
C LEU A 740 -17.08 5.51 -43.71
N ARG A 741 -18.13 5.30 -42.90
CA ARG A 741 -18.48 4.03 -42.29
C ARG A 741 -18.51 2.86 -43.28
N GLY A 742 -19.21 2.99 -44.40
CA GLY A 742 -19.28 1.94 -45.43
C GLY A 742 -17.90 1.60 -46.00
N PRO A 743 -17.23 2.57 -46.65
CA PRO A 743 -15.91 2.35 -47.23
C PRO A 743 -14.83 1.84 -46.24
N MET A 744 -14.78 2.37 -45.02
CA MET A 744 -13.81 1.93 -44.01
C MET A 744 -14.09 0.51 -43.51
N THR A 745 -15.37 0.16 -43.33
CA THR A 745 -15.76 -1.20 -42.94
C THR A 745 -15.34 -2.19 -44.00
N GLU A 746 -15.65 -1.92 -45.27
CA GLU A 746 -15.25 -2.78 -46.40
C GLU A 746 -13.72 -2.92 -46.49
N PHE A 747 -12.99 -1.82 -46.31
CA PHE A 747 -11.53 -1.81 -46.31
C PHE A 747 -10.94 -2.72 -45.21
N PHE A 748 -11.41 -2.59 -43.96
CA PHE A 748 -10.88 -3.39 -42.85
C PHE A 748 -11.35 -4.84 -42.88
N GLU A 749 -12.60 -5.10 -43.27
CA GLU A 749 -13.11 -6.46 -43.47
C GLU A 749 -12.31 -7.21 -44.55
N ARG A 750 -11.93 -6.53 -45.63
CA ARG A 750 -11.07 -7.12 -46.68
C ARG A 750 -9.64 -7.30 -46.20
N SER A 751 -9.05 -6.29 -45.55
CA SER A 751 -7.66 -6.31 -45.11
C SER A 751 -7.37 -7.36 -44.04
N LEU A 752 -8.34 -7.66 -43.18
CA LEU A 752 -8.18 -8.54 -42.02
C LEU A 752 -8.83 -9.92 -42.22
N ARG A 753 -9.16 -10.32 -43.45
CA ARG A 753 -9.71 -11.65 -43.74
C ARG A 753 -8.83 -12.77 -43.20
N ARG A 754 -9.45 -13.80 -42.64
CA ARG A 754 -8.77 -15.05 -42.26
C ARG A 754 -8.05 -15.71 -43.45
N ASP A 755 -8.71 -15.75 -44.60
CA ASP A 755 -8.10 -16.22 -45.85
C ASP A 755 -7.29 -15.09 -46.50
N TYR A 756 -5.96 -15.16 -46.36
CA TYR A 756 -5.03 -14.16 -46.89
C TYR A 756 -5.20 -13.89 -48.40
N ARG A 757 -5.67 -14.87 -49.19
CA ARG A 757 -5.89 -14.72 -50.64
C ARG A 757 -7.05 -13.78 -50.97
N LYS A 758 -7.91 -13.49 -49.98
CA LYS A 758 -9.03 -12.56 -50.10
C LYS A 758 -8.67 -11.15 -49.62
N ARG A 759 -7.45 -10.94 -49.10
CA ARG A 759 -6.93 -9.62 -48.72
C ARG A 759 -6.46 -8.85 -49.96
N PHE A 760 -6.03 -7.60 -49.75
CA PHE A 760 -5.36 -6.84 -50.79
C PHE A 760 -4.02 -7.49 -51.19
N ASP A 761 -3.73 -7.46 -52.49
CA ASP A 761 -2.56 -8.09 -53.12
C ASP A 761 -1.37 -7.12 -53.28
N ASN A 762 -1.57 -5.83 -53.00
CA ASN A 762 -0.56 -4.79 -52.90
C ASN A 762 -0.85 -3.87 -51.68
N ALA A 763 0.18 -3.12 -51.28
CA ALA A 763 0.12 -2.06 -50.28
C ALA A 763 -0.45 -0.76 -50.84
#